data_AF-A0A7C1FM08-F1
#
_entry.id   AF-A0A7C1FM08-F1
#
_cell.length_a   1.000
_cell.length_b   1.000
_cell.length_c   1.000
_cell.angle_alpha   90.00
_cell.angle_beta   90.00
_cell.angle_gamma   90.00
#
_symmetry.space_group_name_H-M   'P 1'
#
loop_
_entity.id
_entity.type
_entity.pdbx_description
1 polymer ?
#
loop_
_entity_poly.entity_id
_entity_poly.type
_entity_poly.pdbx_seq_one_letter_code
_entity_poly.pdbx_strand_id
1 'polypeptide(L)'
;MVSSVSVSSEIGQQQLESAITETELRAALRQVDCTALLVRPRLLRRVIREHYRLGGFSYRMPHQTCLAIDRQALLAIVDYDELPIEHYEALPERLILIALPDDRRLARLGRAGALLYCWRWLFHARVHEALEERLRSGRLDATGLRRRVWQLGFSRFDEIRAVLQQEHLLLPPRDDRTVYIEFAAVYLELRYFAPELLRAYFPGIEQSQVVDGLLAEDVDGEQLLAATRVPGAPLPQESVLADPFEELFTEPLLEPAEAPTEELPPEEEPSEGRYRRWLRRAQREAAAGNVVGAAIYQARAARYAPPPLRAKAHSAVKSNMGHLADRLGRALGLRQQGVQPWQDALCALVLQAPRGVWTAEARLLYDLQKACVDAERELFTVDVAEWIRATVSALLAALFGILRHPVSTARRCASTLGQWGKLLLTQPGELGKQIGSAISAAAKLLFAHPVKRPLPNQRDVLMCKHLRSAARRLAAVHLPPSYREQLARLIGDGTTAVEQRVRQRFAPLIVAVLEEVGLRPQNVPERVAFNKIVEQLLDQIAERGFLTIGHLRDAISQNNLKMPDLAGLPDLLRGDQILRANNRLAVVLDGVYRRGEFYLRWMQRLSSVAFGTRLGRAATRWVAIPFGGSFLVLKFLEHTAEWFWEKKAVLHVSSRALPVAVLLLGLLVLGLVNFPAFRRGVWEAIKHACYWARKLLVDPWGELFRSAPVQWISHNRFSIILWRFLIKPTVLTAAVWWIVAGKGISHWRTATGTAVATFLAINLLLNSRTGRALQETLLDWIVQTWLRYGWRLLLGLLLSVVDLFRGLLEHIERLLYAVDEWLRFRSGE
;
A
#
# COMPACT_ATOMS: atom_id res chain seq x y z
N MET A 1 -33.66 52.51 -16.57
CA MET A 1 -32.18 52.56 -16.56
C MET A 1 -31.73 52.66 -15.11
N VAL A 2 -30.68 51.92 -14.75
CA VAL A 2 -30.02 51.85 -13.43
C VAL A 2 -30.77 51.02 -12.38
N SER A 3 -30.34 49.77 -12.18
CA SER A 3 -30.25 49.05 -10.87
C SER A 3 -29.89 47.57 -11.09
N SER A 4 -28.72 47.29 -11.66
CA SER A 4 -28.19 45.91 -11.75
C SER A 4 -26.69 45.82 -11.50
N VAL A 5 -26.09 46.85 -10.89
CA VAL A 5 -24.62 46.97 -10.73
C VAL A 5 -24.17 46.84 -9.26
N SER A 6 -25.07 46.80 -8.27
CA SER A 6 -24.68 46.83 -6.85
C SER A 6 -24.59 45.47 -6.14
N VAL A 7 -25.11 44.38 -6.71
CA VAL A 7 -25.13 43.07 -5.98
C VAL A 7 -23.86 42.24 -6.24
N SER A 8 -23.21 42.39 -7.40
CA SER A 8 -21.99 41.64 -7.73
C SER A 8 -20.72 42.24 -7.10
N SER A 9 -20.72 43.51 -6.69
CA SER A 9 -19.58 44.14 -6.02
C SER A 9 -19.48 43.80 -4.54
N GLU A 10 -20.60 43.56 -3.85
CA GLU A 10 -20.61 43.19 -2.42
C GLU A 10 -20.13 41.74 -2.19
N ILE A 11 -20.50 40.81 -3.08
CA ILE A 11 -20.05 39.40 -2.99
C ILE A 11 -18.55 39.27 -3.33
N GLY A 12 -18.06 40.05 -4.30
CA GLY A 12 -16.64 40.09 -4.66
C GLY A 12 -15.75 40.77 -3.61
N GLN A 13 -16.28 41.78 -2.89
CA GLN A 13 -15.57 42.41 -1.77
C GLN A 13 -15.56 41.53 -0.51
N GLN A 14 -16.63 40.77 -0.22
CA GLN A 14 -16.63 39.80 0.89
C GLN A 14 -15.69 38.61 0.66
N GLN A 15 -15.45 38.19 -0.59
CA GLN A 15 -14.49 37.11 -0.87
C GLN A 15 -13.03 37.55 -0.72
N LEU A 16 -12.68 38.82 -0.95
CA LEU A 16 -11.32 39.32 -0.70
C LEU A 16 -11.01 39.52 0.81
N GLU A 17 -12.03 39.69 1.65
CA GLU A 17 -11.89 39.72 3.12
C GLU A 17 -11.71 38.32 3.76
N SER A 18 -11.75 37.25 2.97
CA SER A 18 -11.89 35.87 3.45
C SER A 18 -10.60 35.03 3.56
N ALA A 19 -9.44 35.54 3.14
CA ALA A 19 -8.18 34.78 3.19
C ALA A 19 -7.44 35.01 4.51
N ILE A 20 -7.42 34.01 5.40
CA ILE A 20 -6.61 34.06 6.63
C ILE A 20 -5.13 33.86 6.29
N THR A 21 -4.26 34.73 6.79
CA THR A 21 -2.81 34.59 6.62
C THR A 21 -2.25 33.53 7.57
N GLU A 22 -1.09 32.93 7.23
CA GLU A 22 -0.40 31.98 8.13
C GLU A 22 -0.13 32.59 9.51
N THR A 23 0.24 33.87 9.55
CA THR A 23 0.51 34.60 10.80
C THR A 23 -0.75 34.74 11.65
N GLU A 24 -1.89 35.09 11.04
CA GLU A 24 -3.18 35.15 11.74
C GLU A 24 -3.62 33.78 12.24
N LEU A 25 -3.44 32.72 11.43
CA LEU A 25 -3.80 31.37 11.82
C LEU A 25 -2.95 30.87 13.00
N ARG A 26 -1.65 31.18 13.00
CA ARG A 26 -0.74 30.92 14.13
C ARG A 26 -1.14 31.68 15.37
N ALA A 27 -1.49 32.97 15.24
CA ALA A 27 -1.92 33.78 16.37
C ALA A 27 -3.23 33.25 16.97
N ALA A 28 -4.20 32.88 16.12
CA ALA A 28 -5.48 32.31 16.56
C ALA A 28 -5.29 30.97 17.29
N LEU A 29 -4.40 30.10 16.80
CA LEU A 29 -4.08 28.84 17.48
C LEU A 29 -3.37 29.09 18.82
N ARG A 30 -2.34 29.95 18.85
CA ARG A 30 -1.58 30.29 20.07
C ARG A 30 -2.45 30.93 21.16
N GLN A 31 -3.50 31.66 20.77
CA GLN A 31 -4.44 32.28 21.71
C GLN A 31 -5.22 31.23 22.52
N VAL A 32 -5.54 30.09 21.92
CA VAL A 32 -6.24 28.98 22.58
C VAL A 32 -5.25 28.09 23.33
N ASP A 33 -4.13 27.80 22.69
CA ASP A 33 -3.19 26.80 23.19
C ASP A 33 -1.74 27.21 22.88
N CYS A 34 -1.03 27.64 23.93
CA CYS A 34 0.37 28.04 23.82
C CYS A 34 1.33 26.85 23.62
N THR A 35 0.86 25.60 23.79
CA THR A 35 1.65 24.39 23.54
C THR A 35 1.53 23.89 22.10
N ALA A 36 0.56 24.42 21.33
CA ALA A 36 0.30 24.02 19.96
C ALA A 36 1.06 24.90 18.94
N LEU A 37 1.81 24.25 18.05
CA LEU A 37 2.62 24.89 17.02
C LEU A 37 2.21 24.43 15.62
N LEU A 38 1.91 25.38 14.74
CA LEU A 38 1.76 25.10 13.31
C LEU A 38 3.12 24.98 12.64
N VAL A 39 3.46 23.76 12.24
CA VAL A 39 4.75 23.43 11.61
C VAL A 39 4.56 23.01 10.16
N ARG A 40 5.61 23.16 9.35
CA ARG A 40 5.56 22.70 7.96
C ARG A 40 5.35 21.18 7.92
N PRO A 41 4.53 20.64 6.99
CA PRO A 41 4.30 19.19 6.87
C PRO A 41 5.58 18.35 6.66
N ARG A 42 6.66 18.95 6.15
CA ARG A 42 7.97 18.27 6.02
C ARG A 42 8.68 18.10 7.37
N LEU A 43 8.58 19.11 8.24
CA LEU A 43 9.16 19.07 9.58
C LEU A 43 8.41 18.04 10.42
N LEU A 44 7.07 18.08 10.42
CA LEU A 44 6.25 17.08 11.11
C LEU A 44 6.57 15.65 10.65
N ARG A 45 6.71 15.45 9.33
CA ARG A 45 7.13 14.15 8.79
C ARG A 45 8.51 13.70 9.24
N ARG A 46 9.47 14.61 9.31
CA ARG A 46 10.80 14.30 9.85
C ARG A 46 10.71 13.92 11.32
N VAL A 47 9.97 14.69 12.12
CA VAL A 47 9.78 14.43 13.56
C VAL A 47 9.15 13.07 13.80
N ILE A 48 8.03 12.74 13.14
CA ILE A 48 7.37 11.45 13.30
C ILE A 48 8.31 10.30 12.89
N ARG A 49 9.04 10.44 11.77
CA ARG A 49 9.95 9.40 11.30
C ARG A 49 11.08 9.12 12.28
N GLU A 50 11.76 10.15 12.75
CA GLU A 50 12.89 10.00 13.67
C GLU A 50 12.44 9.59 15.09
N HIS A 51 11.32 10.16 15.58
CA HIS A 51 10.78 9.87 16.91
C HIS A 51 10.36 8.40 17.04
N TYR A 52 9.66 7.87 16.04
CA TYR A 52 9.21 6.48 16.01
C TYR A 52 10.20 5.51 15.33
N ARG A 53 11.40 5.99 14.96
CA ARG A 53 12.47 5.22 14.30
C ARG A 53 11.97 4.42 13.08
N LEU A 54 11.11 5.05 12.28
CA LEU A 54 10.56 4.43 11.08
C LEU A 54 11.67 4.31 10.01
N GLY A 55 12.12 3.08 9.73
CA GLY A 55 13.14 2.81 8.71
C GLY A 55 12.63 3.00 7.28
N GLY A 56 13.49 3.50 6.39
CA GLY A 56 13.27 3.52 4.93
C GLY A 56 12.31 4.61 4.40
N PHE A 57 12.30 4.79 3.07
CA PHE A 57 11.37 5.69 2.35
C PHE A 57 9.95 5.10 2.35
N SER A 58 9.27 5.14 3.50
CA SER A 58 7.84 4.82 3.57
C SER A 58 7.04 5.87 2.81
N TYR A 59 6.47 5.52 1.66
CA TYR A 59 5.72 6.42 0.76
C TYR A 59 4.43 6.98 1.39
N ARG A 60 3.90 6.34 2.45
CA ARG A 60 2.74 6.79 3.22
C ARG A 60 3.09 6.78 4.70
N MET A 61 3.41 7.94 5.26
CA MET A 61 3.69 8.07 6.69
C MET A 61 2.38 8.08 7.46
N PRO A 62 2.24 7.32 8.57
CA PRO A 62 1.03 7.38 9.37
C PRO A 62 0.86 8.73 10.06
N HIS A 63 -0.38 9.15 10.29
CA HIS A 63 -0.72 10.28 11.19
C HIS A 63 -0.02 11.62 10.82
N GLN A 64 -0.19 12.11 9.59
CA GLN A 64 0.61 13.24 9.06
C GLN A 64 0.08 14.64 9.42
N THR A 65 -0.95 14.73 10.25
CA THR A 65 -1.72 15.97 10.47
C THR A 65 -1.45 16.60 11.82
N CYS A 66 -1.21 15.80 12.86
CA CYS A 66 -0.73 16.29 14.15
C CYS A 66 0.14 15.28 14.90
N LEU A 67 0.89 15.74 15.91
CA LEU A 67 1.67 14.90 16.82
C LEU A 67 1.83 15.60 18.18
N ALA A 68 1.50 14.92 19.27
CA ALA A 68 1.93 15.33 20.62
C ALA A 68 3.32 14.75 20.93
N ILE A 69 4.26 15.57 21.41
CA ILE A 69 5.66 15.16 21.66
C ILE A 69 6.27 15.91 22.85
N ASP A 70 7.13 15.22 23.60
CA ASP A 70 7.91 15.82 24.69
C ASP A 70 9.03 16.74 24.15
N ARG A 71 9.25 17.88 24.81
CA ARG A 71 10.23 18.90 24.42
C ARG A 71 11.63 18.33 24.18
N GLN A 72 12.10 17.48 25.09
CA GLN A 72 13.44 16.87 24.97
C GLN A 72 13.54 15.98 23.73
N ALA A 73 12.49 15.22 23.41
CA ALA A 73 12.45 14.36 22.24
C ALA A 73 12.37 15.17 20.94
N LEU A 74 11.61 16.29 20.94
CA LEU A 74 11.53 17.19 19.81
C LEU A 74 12.88 17.88 19.51
N LEU A 75 13.53 18.43 20.54
CA LEU A 75 14.81 19.12 20.42
C LEU A 75 15.98 18.16 20.09
N ALA A 76 15.80 16.85 20.24
CA ALA A 76 16.76 15.87 19.74
C ALA A 76 16.72 15.70 18.20
N ILE A 77 15.64 16.17 17.55
CA ILE A 77 15.36 15.97 16.12
C ILE A 77 15.34 17.30 15.34
N VAL A 78 14.99 18.40 16.01
CA VAL A 78 14.72 19.70 15.40
C VAL A 78 15.47 20.79 16.16
N ASP A 79 16.20 21.62 15.43
CA ASP A 79 16.87 22.80 15.99
C ASP A 79 15.86 23.90 16.32
N TYR A 80 16.19 24.75 17.30
CA TYR A 80 15.30 25.84 17.77
C TYR A 80 14.82 26.75 16.64
N ASP A 81 15.72 27.07 15.69
CA ASP A 81 15.48 27.98 14.56
C ASP A 81 14.52 27.40 13.51
N GLU A 82 14.30 26.08 13.51
CA GLU A 82 13.35 25.42 12.61
C GLU A 82 11.91 25.51 13.13
N LEU A 83 11.72 25.84 14.40
CA LEU A 83 10.42 25.96 15.02
C LEU A 83 9.80 27.35 14.80
N PRO A 84 8.46 27.43 14.68
CA PRO A 84 7.72 28.67 14.48
C PRO A 84 7.60 29.51 15.77
N ILE A 85 8.73 29.78 16.44
CA ILE A 85 8.81 30.44 17.74
C ILE A 85 9.75 31.66 17.69
N GLU A 86 9.51 32.64 18.56
CA GLU A 86 10.46 33.75 18.70
C GLU A 86 11.71 33.27 19.45
N HIS A 87 12.90 33.78 19.08
CA HIS A 87 14.22 33.22 19.46
C HIS A 87 14.52 33.21 20.99
N TYR A 88 13.58 33.65 21.84
CA TYR A 88 13.72 33.75 23.29
C TYR A 88 12.50 33.22 24.08
N GLU A 89 11.45 32.70 23.44
CA GLU A 89 10.32 32.07 24.15
C GLU A 89 10.78 30.77 24.80
N ALA A 90 10.34 30.43 26.02
CA ALA A 90 10.65 29.12 26.63
C ALA A 90 9.65 28.06 26.15
N LEU A 91 10.12 26.96 25.55
CA LEU A 91 9.24 25.87 25.10
C LEU A 91 8.62 25.12 26.30
N PRO A 92 7.30 24.87 26.30
CA PRO A 92 6.62 24.00 27.27
C PRO A 92 7.20 22.58 27.29
N GLU A 93 6.96 21.82 28.35
CA GLU A 93 7.48 20.44 28.48
C GLU A 93 6.87 19.47 27.46
N ARG A 94 5.59 19.64 27.11
CA ARG A 94 4.91 18.91 26.04
C ARG A 94 4.41 19.88 24.98
N LEU A 95 4.54 19.49 23.73
CA LEU A 95 4.16 20.29 22.56
C LEU A 95 3.24 19.49 21.65
N ILE A 96 2.32 20.21 21.01
CA ILE A 96 1.46 19.67 19.95
C ILE A 96 1.91 20.29 18.64
N LEU A 97 2.34 19.47 17.70
CA LEU A 97 2.69 19.90 16.35
C LEU A 97 1.48 19.66 15.44
N ILE A 98 1.01 20.68 14.74
CA ILE A 98 -0.06 20.57 13.75
C ILE A 98 0.51 20.92 12.37
N ALA A 99 0.20 20.12 11.36
CA ALA A 99 0.61 20.39 10.00
C ALA A 99 -0.04 21.67 9.48
N LEU A 100 0.78 22.65 9.09
CA LEU A 100 0.30 23.84 8.41
C LEU A 100 -0.27 23.44 7.02
N PRO A 101 -1.53 23.76 6.70
CA PRO A 101 -2.06 23.58 5.35
C PRO A 101 -1.23 24.39 4.35
N ASP A 102 -0.98 23.85 3.16
CA ASP A 102 -0.26 24.62 2.14
C ASP A 102 -1.10 25.80 1.63
N ASP A 103 -0.47 26.78 0.99
CA ASP A 103 -1.13 28.02 0.52
C ASP A 103 -2.37 27.72 -0.35
N ARG A 104 -2.33 26.62 -1.12
CA ARG A 104 -3.45 26.17 -1.96
C ARG A 104 -4.62 25.70 -1.11
N ARG A 105 -4.34 24.89 -0.09
CA ARG A 105 -5.34 24.38 0.84
C ARG A 105 -5.91 25.50 1.72
N LEU A 106 -5.08 26.44 2.18
CA LEU A 106 -5.56 27.63 2.89
C LEU A 106 -6.50 28.47 2.01
N ALA A 107 -6.15 28.68 0.74
CA ALA A 107 -7.00 29.40 -0.19
C ALA A 107 -8.34 28.69 -0.46
N ARG A 108 -8.34 27.36 -0.57
CA ARG A 108 -9.57 26.56 -0.73
C ARG A 108 -10.46 26.56 0.51
N LEU A 109 -9.84 26.43 1.70
CA LEU A 109 -10.56 26.40 2.97
C LEU A 109 -11.16 27.76 3.35
N GLY A 110 -10.54 28.86 2.88
CA GLY A 110 -10.84 30.21 3.36
C GLY A 110 -10.59 30.36 4.87
N ARG A 111 -10.94 31.52 5.44
CA ARG A 111 -10.77 31.80 6.88
C ARG A 111 -11.52 30.81 7.75
N ALA A 112 -12.81 30.59 7.47
CA ALA A 112 -13.67 29.75 8.30
C ALA A 112 -13.19 28.29 8.29
N GLY A 113 -12.86 27.74 7.11
CA GLY A 113 -12.37 26.38 6.98
C GLY A 113 -10.96 26.17 7.54
N ALA A 114 -10.08 27.18 7.46
CA ALA A 114 -8.73 27.10 8.03
C ALA A 114 -8.75 27.13 9.57
N LEU A 115 -9.61 27.96 10.17
CA LEU A 115 -9.83 27.97 11.62
C LEU A 115 -10.45 26.65 12.09
N LEU A 116 -11.42 26.10 11.34
CA LEU A 116 -12.01 24.81 11.61
C LEU A 116 -11.01 23.65 11.46
N TYR A 117 -10.11 23.70 10.47
CA TYR A 117 -9.02 22.75 10.31
C TYR A 117 -8.11 22.74 11.54
N CYS A 118 -7.68 23.90 12.02
CA CYS A 118 -6.86 24.00 13.21
C CYS A 118 -7.60 23.49 14.45
N TRP A 119 -8.89 23.84 14.60
CA TRP A 119 -9.71 23.35 15.71
C TRP A 119 -9.80 21.82 15.71
N ARG A 120 -10.13 21.21 14.56
CA ARG A 120 -10.24 19.76 14.39
C ARG A 120 -8.97 19.02 14.82
N TRP A 121 -7.80 19.46 14.33
CA TRP A 121 -6.54 18.78 14.65
C TRP A 121 -6.00 19.09 16.04
N LEU A 122 -6.28 20.29 16.58
CA LEU A 122 -5.98 20.61 17.98
C LEU A 122 -6.82 19.74 18.92
N PHE A 123 -8.12 19.61 18.63
CA PHE A 123 -9.02 18.73 19.36
C PHE A 123 -8.53 17.28 19.34
N HIS A 124 -8.24 16.74 18.15
CA HIS A 124 -7.71 15.38 17.99
C HIS A 124 -6.43 15.17 18.83
N ALA A 125 -5.47 16.09 18.75
CA ALA A 125 -4.21 15.98 19.50
C ALA A 125 -4.40 16.08 21.03
N ARG A 126 -5.36 16.90 21.49
CA ARG A 126 -5.68 17.02 22.92
C ARG A 126 -6.39 15.79 23.47
N VAL A 127 -7.19 15.08 22.66
CA VAL A 127 -7.73 13.76 23.04
C VAL A 127 -6.59 12.75 23.24
N HIS A 128 -5.63 12.70 22.31
CA HIS A 128 -4.41 11.89 22.46
C HIS A 128 -3.69 12.17 23.77
N GLU A 129 -3.39 13.44 24.03
CA GLU A 129 -2.65 13.84 25.24
C GLU A 129 -3.42 13.52 26.53
N ALA A 130 -4.73 13.74 26.56
CA ALA A 130 -5.57 13.44 27.72
C ALA A 130 -5.56 11.94 28.08
N LEU A 131 -5.64 11.06 27.08
CA LEU A 131 -5.57 9.60 27.27
C LEU A 131 -4.16 9.16 27.69
N GLU A 132 -3.13 9.70 27.06
CA GLU A 132 -1.75 9.43 27.45
C GLU A 132 -1.43 9.85 28.89
N GLU A 133 -1.96 11.00 29.33
CA GLU A 133 -1.82 11.48 30.70
C GLU A 133 -2.53 10.55 31.69
N ARG A 134 -3.73 10.05 31.37
CA ARG A 134 -4.42 9.06 32.21
C ARG A 134 -3.67 7.73 32.29
N LEU A 135 -3.02 7.31 31.21
CA LEU A 135 -2.16 6.13 31.19
C LEU A 135 -0.87 6.36 32.01
N ARG A 136 -0.21 7.52 31.87
CA ARG A 136 1.00 7.87 32.65
C ARG A 136 0.72 8.02 34.14
N SER A 137 -0.41 8.63 34.49
CA SER A 137 -0.84 8.82 35.89
C SER A 137 -1.47 7.56 36.52
N GLY A 138 -1.60 6.47 35.76
CA GLY A 138 -2.15 5.20 36.24
C GLY A 138 -3.67 5.19 36.47
N ARG A 139 -4.38 6.25 36.07
CA ARG A 139 -5.86 6.32 36.15
C ARG A 139 -6.55 5.42 35.13
N LEU A 140 -5.87 5.12 34.02
CA LEU A 140 -6.21 4.05 33.08
C LEU A 140 -5.06 3.06 33.06
N ASP A 141 -5.17 1.96 33.82
CA ASP A 141 -4.15 0.92 33.85
C ASP A 141 -4.40 -0.14 32.76
N ALA A 142 -3.47 -1.09 32.61
CA ALA A 142 -3.59 -2.16 31.62
C ALA A 142 -4.86 -3.02 31.82
N THR A 143 -5.37 -3.12 33.05
CA THR A 143 -6.61 -3.86 33.36
C THR A 143 -7.84 -3.08 32.92
N GLY A 144 -7.87 -1.77 33.18
CA GLY A 144 -8.87 -0.84 32.69
C GLY A 144 -8.94 -0.85 31.16
N LEU A 145 -7.79 -0.76 30.48
CA LEU A 145 -7.73 -0.84 29.02
C LEU A 145 -8.31 -2.16 28.48
N ARG A 146 -7.92 -3.30 29.05
CA ARG A 146 -8.51 -4.61 28.67
C ARG A 146 -10.01 -4.67 28.90
N ARG A 147 -10.51 -4.03 29.96
CA ARG A 147 -11.95 -3.92 30.24
C ARG A 147 -12.66 -3.09 29.17
N ARG A 148 -12.09 -1.97 28.72
CA ARG A 148 -12.63 -1.16 27.61
C ARG A 148 -12.71 -1.96 26.31
N VAL A 149 -11.64 -2.66 25.96
CA VAL A 149 -11.61 -3.55 24.79
C VAL A 149 -12.69 -4.64 24.89
N TRP A 150 -12.88 -5.23 26.08
CA TRP A 150 -13.93 -6.22 26.32
C TRP A 150 -15.34 -5.64 26.19
N GLN A 151 -15.58 -4.42 26.69
CA GLN A 151 -16.86 -3.70 26.59
C GLN A 151 -17.19 -3.29 25.14
N LEU A 152 -16.18 -2.89 24.35
CA LEU A 152 -16.32 -2.64 22.91
C LEU A 152 -16.62 -3.93 22.14
N GLY A 153 -16.06 -5.05 22.60
CA GLY A 153 -16.15 -6.36 22.00
C GLY A 153 -14.98 -6.61 21.04
N PHE A 154 -14.34 -7.79 21.18
CA PHE A 154 -13.12 -8.13 20.43
C PHE A 154 -13.27 -8.00 18.91
N SER A 155 -14.39 -8.48 18.35
CA SER A 155 -14.63 -8.38 16.91
C SER A 155 -14.71 -6.93 16.41
N ARG A 156 -15.31 -6.02 17.20
CA ARG A 156 -15.40 -4.59 16.83
C ARG A 156 -14.06 -3.90 17.01
N PHE A 157 -13.31 -4.26 18.06
CA PHE A 157 -11.97 -3.71 18.28
C PHE A 157 -10.97 -4.15 17.21
N ASP A 158 -11.07 -5.38 16.71
CA ASP A 158 -10.27 -5.84 15.57
C ASP A 158 -10.68 -5.17 14.25
N GLU A 159 -11.97 -4.88 14.05
CA GLU A 159 -12.43 -4.07 12.91
C GLU A 159 -11.86 -2.64 12.99
N ILE A 160 -11.97 -1.99 14.16
CA ILE A 160 -11.38 -0.68 14.43
C ILE A 160 -9.88 -0.69 14.12
N ARG A 161 -9.15 -1.70 14.60
CA ARG A 161 -7.73 -1.87 14.31
C ARG A 161 -7.46 -1.98 12.81
N ALA A 162 -8.25 -2.78 12.09
CA ALA A 162 -8.10 -2.98 10.66
C ALA A 162 -8.34 -1.68 9.88
N VAL A 163 -9.39 -0.93 10.23
CA VAL A 163 -9.71 0.38 9.64
C VAL A 163 -8.56 1.36 9.89
N LEU A 164 -8.15 1.56 11.13
CA LEU A 164 -7.07 2.50 11.46
C LEU A 164 -5.73 2.10 10.81
N GLN A 165 -5.48 0.81 10.60
CA GLN A 165 -4.30 0.33 9.88
C GLN A 165 -4.40 0.57 8.37
N GLN A 166 -5.58 0.34 7.78
CA GLN A 166 -5.86 0.57 6.36
C GLN A 166 -5.75 2.06 6.03
N GLU A 167 -6.33 2.92 6.86
CA GLU A 167 -6.30 4.38 6.74
C GLU A 167 -4.93 4.99 7.13
N HIS A 168 -3.96 4.16 7.50
CA HIS A 168 -2.61 4.56 7.92
C HIS A 168 -2.61 5.58 9.07
N LEU A 169 -3.42 5.34 10.11
CA LEU A 169 -3.49 6.20 11.29
C LEU A 169 -2.63 5.69 12.45
N LEU A 170 -2.33 4.38 12.50
CA LEU A 170 -1.58 3.78 13.62
C LEU A 170 -0.06 3.96 13.54
N LEU A 171 0.50 4.71 14.49
CA LEU A 171 1.93 4.81 14.77
C LEU A 171 2.44 3.60 15.59
N PRO A 172 3.71 3.17 15.47
CA PRO A 172 4.28 2.14 16.35
C PRO A 172 4.46 2.63 17.80
N PRO A 173 4.36 1.76 18.82
CA PRO A 173 3.99 0.35 18.76
C PRO A 173 2.49 0.17 18.51
N ARG A 174 2.11 -0.77 17.64
CA ARG A 174 0.70 -1.03 17.27
C ARG A 174 0.01 -1.99 18.24
N ASP A 175 0.16 -1.73 19.53
CA ASP A 175 -0.47 -2.50 20.60
C ASP A 175 -1.91 -2.01 20.89
N ASP A 176 -2.64 -2.74 21.75
CA ASP A 176 -4.03 -2.39 22.11
C ASP A 176 -4.15 -0.97 22.67
N ARG A 177 -3.09 -0.47 23.34
CA ARG A 177 -3.04 0.88 23.88
C ARG A 177 -3.07 1.91 22.76
N THR A 178 -2.13 1.82 21.82
CA THR A 178 -2.06 2.79 20.71
C THR A 178 -3.32 2.73 19.84
N VAL A 179 -3.85 1.52 19.60
CA VAL A 179 -5.11 1.35 18.86
C VAL A 179 -6.28 2.02 19.59
N TYR A 180 -6.40 1.86 20.90
CA TYR A 180 -7.48 2.47 21.68
C TYR A 180 -7.39 4.00 21.71
N ILE A 181 -6.19 4.56 21.89
CA ILE A 181 -5.98 6.01 21.89
C ILE A 181 -6.36 6.60 20.52
N GLU A 182 -5.83 6.02 19.44
CA GLU A 182 -6.13 6.47 18.09
C GLU A 182 -7.62 6.34 17.76
N PHE A 183 -8.23 5.22 18.14
CA PHE A 183 -9.67 5.01 18.00
C PHE A 183 -10.47 6.10 18.68
N ALA A 184 -10.18 6.39 19.95
CA ALA A 184 -10.90 7.41 20.71
C ALA A 184 -10.76 8.80 20.07
N ALA A 185 -9.56 9.17 19.61
CA ALA A 185 -9.31 10.43 18.94
C ALA A 185 -10.07 10.55 17.61
N VAL A 186 -9.97 9.55 16.74
CA VAL A 186 -10.65 9.52 15.43
C VAL A 186 -12.17 9.45 15.61
N TYR A 187 -12.67 8.62 16.52
CA TYR A 187 -14.10 8.48 16.77
C TYR A 187 -14.71 9.80 17.27
N LEU A 188 -14.10 10.45 18.27
CA LEU A 188 -14.60 11.73 18.79
C LEU A 188 -14.45 12.85 17.75
N GLU A 189 -13.36 12.87 16.98
CA GLU A 189 -13.18 13.78 15.86
C GLU A 189 -14.33 13.66 14.85
N LEU A 190 -14.60 12.44 14.34
CA LEU A 190 -15.71 12.21 13.42
C LEU A 190 -17.05 12.56 14.07
N ARG A 191 -17.27 12.19 15.34
CA ARG A 191 -18.52 12.47 16.05
C ARG A 191 -18.89 13.95 16.12
N TYR A 192 -17.90 14.83 16.28
CA TYR A 192 -18.12 16.26 16.44
C TYR A 192 -17.93 17.06 15.14
N PHE A 193 -17.02 16.64 14.26
CA PHE A 193 -16.66 17.40 13.05
C PHE A 193 -17.23 16.81 11.75
N ALA A 194 -17.53 15.51 11.69
CA ALA A 194 -18.03 14.83 10.48
C ALA A 194 -18.88 13.59 10.82
N PRO A 195 -20.03 13.74 11.51
CA PRO A 195 -20.81 12.63 12.04
C PRO A 195 -21.32 11.66 10.96
N GLU A 196 -21.51 12.14 9.74
CA GLU A 196 -21.88 11.36 8.56
C GLU A 196 -20.83 10.30 8.18
N LEU A 197 -19.55 10.57 8.41
CA LEU A 197 -18.44 9.65 8.08
C LEU A 197 -18.24 8.55 9.12
N LEU A 198 -18.81 8.69 10.32
CA LEU A 198 -18.62 7.75 11.42
C LEU A 198 -19.07 6.32 11.03
N ARG A 199 -20.20 6.22 10.30
CA ARG A 199 -20.70 4.92 9.79
C ARG A 199 -19.90 4.38 8.61
N ALA A 200 -19.21 5.25 7.87
CA ALA A 200 -18.36 4.84 6.76
C ALA A 200 -17.02 4.28 7.27
N TYR A 201 -16.43 4.92 8.29
CA TYR A 201 -15.19 4.47 8.92
C TYR A 201 -15.41 3.26 9.83
N PHE A 202 -16.47 3.25 10.65
CA PHE A 202 -16.71 2.19 11.62
C PHE A 202 -18.11 1.57 11.45
N PRO A 203 -18.35 0.78 10.39
CA PRO A 203 -19.67 0.21 10.11
C PRO A 203 -20.15 -0.76 11.21
N GLY A 204 -19.24 -1.43 11.93
CA GLY A 204 -19.57 -2.29 13.07
C GLY A 204 -20.06 -1.56 14.34
N ILE A 205 -20.02 -0.22 14.38
CA ILE A 205 -20.57 0.59 15.46
C ILE A 205 -22.00 1.00 15.10
N GLU A 206 -22.94 0.06 15.27
CA GLU A 206 -24.37 0.28 14.95
C GLU A 206 -25.06 1.24 15.95
N GLN A 207 -24.59 1.28 17.20
CA GLN A 207 -25.14 2.11 18.29
C GLN A 207 -24.06 3.02 18.88
N SER A 208 -23.92 4.24 18.35
CA SER A 208 -22.91 5.22 18.79
C SER A 208 -23.00 5.57 20.28
N GLN A 209 -24.21 5.55 20.85
CA GLN A 209 -24.47 5.86 22.28
C GLN A 209 -23.67 4.99 23.25
N VAL A 210 -23.42 3.73 22.90
CA VAL A 210 -22.65 2.80 23.75
C VAL A 210 -21.17 3.16 23.75
N VAL A 211 -20.64 3.56 22.60
CA VAL A 211 -19.24 4.00 22.46
C VAL A 211 -19.05 5.38 23.06
N ASP A 212 -20.03 6.29 22.87
CA ASP A 212 -20.04 7.62 23.48
C ASP A 212 -19.96 7.51 25.01
N GLY A 213 -20.78 6.65 25.62
CA GLY A 213 -20.74 6.41 27.07
C GLY A 213 -19.41 5.80 27.55
N LEU A 214 -18.83 4.88 26.77
CA LEU A 214 -17.56 4.24 27.10
C LEU A 214 -16.38 5.22 27.03
N LEU A 215 -16.31 6.04 25.98
CA LEU A 215 -15.24 7.03 25.83
C LEU A 215 -15.39 8.19 26.81
N ALA A 216 -16.62 8.57 27.19
CA ALA A 216 -16.87 9.59 28.19
C ALA A 216 -16.32 9.24 29.59
N GLU A 217 -16.17 7.94 29.92
CA GLU A 217 -15.49 7.53 31.15
C GLU A 217 -14.00 7.91 31.14
N ASP A 218 -13.38 7.96 29.96
CA ASP A 218 -11.94 8.13 29.78
C ASP A 218 -11.55 9.56 29.35
N VAL A 219 -12.39 10.25 28.58
CA VAL A 219 -12.17 11.62 28.10
C VAL A 219 -13.49 12.38 28.01
N ASP A 220 -13.54 13.57 28.60
CA ASP A 220 -14.66 14.50 28.41
C ASP A 220 -14.51 15.22 27.06
N GLY A 221 -15.12 14.62 26.03
CA GLY A 221 -15.07 15.15 24.66
C GLY A 221 -15.72 16.52 24.51
N GLU A 222 -16.79 16.81 25.24
CA GLU A 222 -17.49 18.11 25.15
C GLU A 222 -16.66 19.22 25.77
N GLN A 223 -16.06 18.97 26.94
CA GLN A 223 -15.16 19.92 27.58
C GLN A 223 -13.93 20.21 26.71
N LEU A 224 -13.31 19.18 26.13
CA LEU A 224 -12.17 19.36 25.23
C LEU A 224 -12.56 20.10 23.94
N LEU A 225 -13.73 19.82 23.38
CA LEU A 225 -14.22 20.50 22.18
C LEU A 225 -14.39 22.01 22.45
N ALA A 226 -14.97 22.37 23.60
CA ALA A 226 -15.12 23.75 24.03
C ALA A 226 -13.76 24.42 24.31
N ALA A 227 -12.85 23.73 25.00
CA ALA A 227 -11.53 24.25 25.37
C ALA A 227 -10.60 24.46 24.17
N THR A 228 -10.75 23.67 23.10
CA THR A 228 -9.91 23.74 21.89
C THR A 228 -10.48 24.62 20.79
N ARG A 229 -11.64 25.25 21.01
CA ARG A 229 -12.32 26.06 20.00
C ARG A 229 -11.50 27.29 19.62
N VAL A 230 -11.04 27.32 18.37
CA VAL A 230 -10.30 28.46 17.82
C VAL A 230 -11.24 29.65 17.61
N PRO A 231 -10.90 30.87 18.09
CA PRO A 231 -11.72 32.06 17.93
C PRO A 231 -12.07 32.31 16.46
N GLY A 232 -13.36 32.49 16.18
CA GLY A 232 -13.87 32.71 14.83
C GLY A 232 -14.07 31.44 13.99
N ALA A 233 -13.81 30.24 14.52
CA ALA A 233 -14.16 29.00 13.84
C ALA A 233 -15.70 28.81 13.83
N PRO A 234 -16.30 28.48 12.66
CA PRO A 234 -17.73 28.18 12.55
C PRO A 234 -18.07 26.90 13.32
N LEU A 235 -19.35 26.71 13.67
CA LEU A 235 -19.80 25.45 14.26
C LEU A 235 -19.70 24.33 13.22
N PRO A 236 -19.26 23.12 13.59
CA PRO A 236 -19.00 22.06 12.60
C PRO A 236 -20.22 21.64 11.77
N GLN A 237 -21.44 21.80 12.31
CA GLN A 237 -22.70 21.47 11.61
C GLN A 237 -23.07 22.45 10.49
N GLU A 238 -22.46 23.64 10.45
CA GLU A 238 -22.77 24.70 9.47
C GLU A 238 -21.83 24.70 8.25
N SER A 239 -20.77 23.89 8.26
CA SER A 239 -19.78 23.84 7.18
C SER A 239 -19.60 22.40 6.68
N VAL A 240 -19.84 22.18 5.39
CA VAL A 240 -19.41 20.95 4.70
C VAL A 240 -17.89 20.96 4.68
N LEU A 241 -17.26 20.26 5.63
CA LEU A 241 -15.83 19.99 5.58
C LEU A 241 -15.57 19.07 4.39
N ALA A 242 -15.01 19.62 3.30
CA ALA A 242 -14.33 18.79 2.32
C ALA A 242 -13.20 18.04 3.06
N ASP A 243 -13.36 16.73 3.19
CA ASP A 243 -12.59 15.89 4.11
C ASP A 243 -11.08 15.94 3.77
N PRO A 244 -10.20 16.18 4.75
CA PRO A 244 -8.76 16.00 4.61
C PRO A 244 -8.30 14.63 4.08
N PHE A 245 -9.12 13.58 4.25
CA PHE A 245 -8.75 12.19 3.93
C PHE A 245 -9.05 11.76 2.50
N GLU A 246 -9.90 12.47 1.75
CA GLU A 246 -10.17 12.13 0.34
C GLU A 246 -8.95 12.26 -0.59
N GLU A 247 -7.94 13.06 -0.22
CA GLU A 247 -6.75 13.28 -1.06
C GLU A 247 -5.64 12.22 -0.90
N LEU A 248 -5.70 11.29 0.06
CA LEU A 248 -4.61 10.32 0.33
C LEU A 248 -4.84 8.91 -0.26
N PHE A 249 -6.08 8.54 -0.60
CA PHE A 249 -6.43 7.18 -1.05
C PHE A 249 -6.90 7.04 -2.50
N THR A 250 -6.96 8.13 -3.25
CA THR A 250 -7.44 8.11 -4.63
C THR A 250 -6.30 8.54 -5.56
N GLU A 251 -5.78 7.63 -6.39
CA GLU A 251 -5.36 8.08 -7.73
C GLU A 251 -6.57 8.80 -8.31
N PRO A 252 -6.49 10.07 -8.76
CA PRO A 252 -7.69 10.79 -9.12
C PRO A 252 -8.33 10.09 -10.31
N LEU A 253 -9.41 9.34 -10.04
CA LEU A 253 -10.49 9.16 -10.98
C LEU A 253 -11.01 10.57 -11.23
N LEU A 254 -10.66 11.08 -12.41
CA LEU A 254 -11.06 12.37 -12.92
C LEU A 254 -12.58 12.48 -12.88
N GLU A 255 -13.12 13.11 -11.84
CA GLU A 255 -14.34 13.88 -12.00
C GLU A 255 -13.97 15.21 -12.68
N PRO A 256 -14.76 15.66 -13.67
CA PRO A 256 -14.46 16.88 -14.40
C PRO A 256 -14.71 18.08 -13.49
N ALA A 257 -13.67 18.54 -12.81
CA ALA A 257 -13.70 19.80 -12.09
C ALA A 257 -14.05 20.93 -13.07
N GLU A 258 -15.09 21.69 -12.74
CA GLU A 258 -15.47 22.91 -13.44
C GLU A 258 -14.23 23.80 -13.64
N ALA A 259 -14.10 24.35 -14.85
CA ALA A 259 -12.91 25.05 -15.31
C ALA A 259 -12.51 26.18 -14.31
N PRO A 260 -11.25 26.24 -13.83
CA PRO A 260 -10.83 27.30 -12.92
C PRO A 260 -10.88 28.67 -13.61
N THR A 261 -11.59 29.60 -12.98
CA THR A 261 -11.82 30.98 -13.42
C THR A 261 -10.51 31.77 -13.64
N GLU A 262 -10.58 32.70 -14.59
CA GLU A 262 -9.53 33.30 -15.43
C GLU A 262 -8.56 34.31 -14.78
N GLU A 263 -8.52 34.50 -13.47
CA GLU A 263 -7.78 35.65 -12.91
C GLU A 263 -6.27 35.44 -12.84
N LEU A 264 -5.48 36.17 -13.63
CA LEU A 264 -4.03 36.33 -13.41
C LEU A 264 -3.79 36.77 -11.94
N PRO A 265 -2.70 36.33 -11.29
CA PRO A 265 -2.41 36.74 -9.91
C PRO A 265 -2.43 38.27 -9.79
N PRO A 266 -2.96 38.85 -8.70
CA PRO A 266 -3.03 40.30 -8.53
C PRO A 266 -1.64 40.94 -8.65
N GLU A 267 -1.58 42.08 -9.36
CA GLU A 267 -0.37 42.91 -9.45
C GLU A 267 0.01 43.37 -8.03
N GLU A 268 1.22 43.02 -7.59
CA GLU A 268 1.71 43.47 -6.29
C GLU A 268 2.35 44.84 -6.40
N GLU A 269 2.41 45.55 -5.27
CA GLU A 269 3.00 46.89 -5.21
C GLU A 269 4.43 46.89 -5.79
N PRO A 270 4.70 47.72 -6.81
CA PRO A 270 6.00 47.80 -7.45
C PRO A 270 7.10 48.13 -6.43
N SER A 271 8.17 47.34 -6.42
CA SER A 271 9.28 47.52 -5.48
C SER A 271 10.59 47.15 -6.12
N GLU A 272 11.43 48.15 -6.39
CA GLU A 272 12.70 47.95 -7.06
C GLU A 272 13.66 47.04 -6.25
N GLY A 273 13.65 47.16 -4.93
CA GLY A 273 14.44 46.29 -4.05
C GLY A 273 14.03 44.81 -4.14
N ARG A 274 12.72 44.53 -4.11
CA ARG A 274 12.19 43.15 -4.28
C ARG A 274 12.46 42.62 -5.68
N TYR A 275 12.26 43.44 -6.72
CA TYR A 275 12.59 43.11 -8.11
C TYR A 275 14.06 42.67 -8.26
N ARG A 276 15.02 43.51 -7.79
CA ARG A 276 16.46 43.20 -7.86
C ARG A 276 16.84 41.96 -7.05
N ARG A 277 16.19 41.72 -5.90
CA ARG A 277 16.42 40.52 -5.07
C ARG A 277 16.06 39.24 -5.82
N TRP A 278 14.88 39.18 -6.44
CA TRP A 278 14.44 38.01 -7.19
C TRP A 278 15.25 37.81 -8.48
N LEU A 279 15.64 38.89 -9.15
CA LEU A 279 16.50 38.82 -10.32
C LEU A 279 17.87 38.20 -10.00
N ARG A 280 18.49 38.54 -8.86
CA ARG A 280 19.74 37.90 -8.40
C ARG A 280 19.57 36.40 -8.15
N ARG A 281 18.42 35.96 -7.63
CA ARG A 281 18.13 34.53 -7.44
C ARG A 281 17.95 33.83 -8.79
N ALA A 282 17.27 34.45 -9.74
CA ALA A 282 17.14 33.91 -11.10
C ALA A 282 18.50 33.73 -11.78
N GLN A 283 19.41 34.69 -11.63
CA GLN A 283 20.77 34.60 -12.17
C GLN A 283 21.57 33.44 -11.57
N ARG A 284 21.41 33.16 -10.26
CA ARG A 284 22.06 32.02 -9.60
C ARG A 284 21.56 30.68 -10.14
N GLU A 285 20.25 30.53 -10.31
CA GLU A 285 19.66 29.32 -10.91
C GLU A 285 20.12 29.14 -12.36
N ALA A 286 20.17 30.23 -13.14
CA ALA A 286 20.67 30.19 -14.51
C ALA A 286 22.15 29.78 -14.57
N ALA A 287 22.99 30.31 -13.66
CA ALA A 287 24.40 29.93 -13.55
C ALA A 287 24.58 28.45 -13.15
N ALA A 288 23.64 27.88 -12.39
CA ALA A 288 23.59 26.46 -12.07
C ALA A 288 23.01 25.58 -13.20
N GLY A 289 22.57 26.19 -14.32
CA GLY A 289 21.94 25.49 -15.45
C GLY A 289 20.47 25.14 -15.24
N ASN A 290 19.81 25.68 -14.21
CA ASN A 290 18.40 25.47 -13.93
C ASN A 290 17.52 26.53 -14.61
N VAL A 291 17.13 26.26 -15.87
CA VAL A 291 16.34 27.17 -16.71
C VAL A 291 14.95 27.43 -16.12
N VAL A 292 14.28 26.39 -15.61
CA VAL A 292 12.96 26.49 -14.99
C VAL A 292 13.02 27.27 -13.69
N GLY A 293 13.99 26.99 -12.82
CA GLY A 293 14.20 27.76 -11.59
C GLY A 293 14.46 29.24 -11.88
N ALA A 294 15.30 29.54 -12.87
CA ALA A 294 15.55 30.91 -13.32
C ALA A 294 14.27 31.60 -13.82
N ALA A 295 13.47 30.91 -14.64
CA ALA A 295 12.24 31.45 -15.20
C ALA A 295 11.15 31.70 -14.13
N ILE A 296 11.01 30.82 -13.15
CA ILE A 296 10.07 31.01 -12.02
C ILE A 296 10.47 32.24 -11.20
N TYR A 297 11.76 32.42 -10.89
CA TYR A 297 12.23 33.60 -10.17
C TYR A 297 12.13 34.88 -11.01
N GLN A 298 12.29 34.82 -12.33
CA GLN A 298 12.02 35.95 -13.22
C GLN A 298 10.54 36.30 -13.28
N ALA A 299 9.64 35.32 -13.35
CA ALA A 299 8.20 35.54 -13.29
C ALA A 299 7.81 36.18 -11.93
N ARG A 300 8.43 35.75 -10.83
CA ARG A 300 8.27 36.39 -9.52
C ARG A 300 8.84 37.81 -9.47
N ALA A 301 9.98 38.06 -10.13
CA ALA A 301 10.54 39.41 -10.25
C ALA A 301 9.61 40.33 -11.06
N ALA A 302 9.03 39.84 -12.16
CA ALA A 302 8.13 40.61 -13.02
C ALA A 302 6.91 41.17 -12.28
N ARG A 303 6.40 40.45 -11.26
CA ARG A 303 5.29 40.92 -10.40
C ARG A 303 5.64 42.17 -9.57
N TYR A 304 6.91 42.41 -9.26
CA TYR A 304 7.38 43.57 -8.49
C TYR A 304 8.03 44.65 -9.36
N ALA A 305 8.03 44.49 -10.70
CA ALA A 305 8.77 45.35 -11.59
C ALA A 305 8.16 46.78 -11.67
N PRO A 306 8.96 47.84 -11.44
CA PRO A 306 8.55 49.21 -11.71
C PRO A 306 8.13 49.40 -13.18
N PRO A 307 7.21 50.35 -13.49
CA PRO A 307 6.72 50.59 -14.85
C PRO A 307 7.78 50.60 -15.98
N PRO A 308 8.94 51.28 -15.86
CA PRO A 308 9.96 51.27 -16.92
C PRO A 308 10.64 49.91 -17.12
N LEU A 309 10.59 49.01 -16.12
CA LEU A 309 11.26 47.71 -16.13
C LEU A 309 10.32 46.54 -16.45
N ARG A 310 8.99 46.77 -16.51
CA ARG A 310 8.00 45.70 -16.78
C ARG A 310 8.22 45.02 -18.12
N ALA A 311 8.42 45.78 -19.19
CA ALA A 311 8.65 45.21 -20.52
C ALA A 311 9.92 44.32 -20.55
N LYS A 312 10.99 44.77 -19.89
CA LYS A 312 12.24 44.03 -19.75
C LYS A 312 12.08 42.76 -18.90
N ALA A 313 11.26 42.81 -17.86
CA ALA A 313 11.00 41.64 -17.01
C ALA A 313 10.21 40.56 -17.75
N HIS A 314 9.16 40.94 -18.51
CA HIS A 314 8.38 40.01 -19.32
C HIS A 314 9.19 39.42 -20.48
N SER A 315 10.03 40.22 -21.15
CA SER A 315 10.89 39.71 -22.22
C SER A 315 11.94 38.70 -21.73
N ALA A 316 12.46 38.87 -20.50
CA ALA A 316 13.38 37.91 -19.89
C ALA A 316 12.70 36.55 -19.64
N VAL A 317 11.47 36.54 -19.13
CA VAL A 317 10.68 35.30 -18.95
C VAL A 317 10.42 34.63 -20.30
N LYS A 318 9.96 35.41 -21.29
CA LYS A 318 9.68 34.89 -22.65
C LYS A 318 10.93 34.29 -23.29
N SER A 319 12.08 34.94 -23.14
CA SER A 319 13.36 34.44 -23.66
C SER A 319 13.75 33.09 -23.03
N ASN A 320 13.67 32.97 -21.70
CA ASN A 320 13.99 31.71 -21.00
C ASN A 320 13.04 30.56 -21.36
N MET A 321 11.74 30.85 -21.54
CA MET A 321 10.78 29.84 -22.02
C MET A 321 11.01 29.49 -23.49
N GLY A 322 11.47 30.43 -24.31
CA GLY A 322 11.94 30.15 -25.67
C GLY A 322 13.14 29.20 -25.69
N HIS A 323 14.10 29.39 -24.79
CA HIS A 323 15.23 28.45 -24.63
C HIS A 323 14.78 27.05 -24.20
N LEU A 324 13.83 26.95 -23.27
CA LEU A 324 13.28 25.64 -22.87
C LEU A 324 12.50 24.97 -24.02
N ALA A 325 11.69 25.75 -24.76
CA ALA A 325 10.94 25.28 -25.91
C ALA A 325 11.85 24.75 -27.04
N ASP A 326 12.96 25.44 -27.34
CA ASP A 326 13.95 24.96 -28.31
C ASP A 326 14.61 23.64 -27.86
N ARG A 327 14.97 23.53 -26.57
CA ARG A 327 15.53 22.29 -26.01
C ARG A 327 14.54 21.13 -26.10
N LEU A 328 13.26 21.37 -25.79
CA LEU A 328 12.20 20.37 -25.96
C LEU A 328 12.04 19.96 -27.42
N GLY A 329 11.99 20.92 -28.35
CA GLY A 329 11.92 20.65 -29.78
C GLY A 329 13.08 19.79 -30.29
N ARG A 330 14.29 20.03 -29.77
CA ARG A 330 15.48 19.20 -30.06
C ARG A 330 15.39 17.80 -29.45
N ALA A 331 14.98 17.68 -28.19
CA ALA A 331 14.87 16.39 -27.49
C ALA A 331 13.78 15.48 -28.11
N LEU A 332 12.65 16.08 -28.49
CA LEU A 332 11.50 15.37 -29.06
C LEU A 332 11.62 15.10 -30.57
N GLY A 333 12.56 15.75 -31.27
CA GLY A 333 12.70 15.65 -32.73
C GLY A 333 11.62 16.40 -33.51
N LEU A 334 10.83 17.26 -32.85
CA LEU A 334 9.66 17.96 -33.38
C LEU A 334 9.95 19.34 -33.98
N ARG A 335 11.17 19.56 -34.51
CA ARG A 335 11.59 20.89 -35.02
C ARG A 335 10.66 21.49 -36.08
N GLN A 336 9.90 20.66 -36.80
CA GLN A 336 8.97 21.10 -37.85
C GLN A 336 7.77 21.88 -37.30
N GLN A 337 7.39 21.69 -36.03
CA GLN A 337 6.24 22.39 -35.41
C GLN A 337 6.57 23.84 -34.96
N GLY A 338 7.85 24.24 -35.02
CA GLY A 338 8.31 25.56 -34.56
C GLY A 338 8.37 25.69 -33.04
N VAL A 339 9.16 26.65 -32.55
CA VAL A 339 9.37 26.90 -31.12
C VAL A 339 8.20 27.67 -30.49
N GLN A 340 7.43 28.43 -31.30
CA GLN A 340 6.39 29.34 -30.83
C GLN A 340 5.24 28.64 -30.06
N PRO A 341 4.65 27.52 -30.53
CA PRO A 341 3.56 26.86 -29.81
C PRO A 341 3.94 26.41 -28.40
N TRP A 342 5.16 25.89 -28.24
CA TRP A 342 5.71 25.54 -26.93
C TRP A 342 6.00 26.79 -26.10
N GLN A 343 6.61 27.82 -26.70
CA GLN A 343 6.98 29.04 -25.99
C GLN A 343 5.78 29.74 -25.36
N ASP A 344 4.68 29.91 -26.10
CA ASP A 344 3.48 30.60 -25.61
C ASP A 344 2.81 29.83 -24.46
N ALA A 345 2.62 28.52 -24.60
CA ALA A 345 2.06 27.67 -23.56
C ALA A 345 2.95 27.62 -22.30
N LEU A 346 4.27 27.55 -22.47
CA LEU A 346 5.23 27.59 -21.35
C LEU A 346 5.27 28.95 -20.66
N CYS A 347 5.12 30.05 -21.41
CA CYS A 347 5.00 31.40 -20.84
C CYS A 347 3.75 31.53 -19.98
N ALA A 348 2.59 31.06 -20.49
CA ALA A 348 1.36 31.03 -19.71
C ALA A 348 1.52 30.19 -18.43
N LEU A 349 2.20 29.04 -18.53
CA LEU A 349 2.43 28.14 -17.40
C LEU A 349 3.36 28.74 -16.33
N VAL A 350 4.48 29.35 -16.74
CA VAL A 350 5.47 29.89 -15.78
C VAL A 350 4.96 31.15 -15.08
N LEU A 351 4.04 31.90 -15.68
CA LEU A 351 3.41 33.05 -15.02
C LEU A 351 2.48 32.63 -13.86
N GLN A 352 1.99 31.39 -13.89
CA GLN A 352 1.12 30.82 -12.85
C GLN A 352 1.90 30.14 -11.73
N ALA A 353 3.15 29.72 -12.00
CA ALA A 353 4.02 29.05 -11.03
C ALA A 353 4.32 29.85 -9.73
N PRO A 354 4.43 31.20 -9.73
CA PRO A 354 4.73 32.01 -8.53
C PRO A 354 3.60 32.11 -7.50
N ARG A 355 2.43 31.49 -7.74
CA ARG A 355 1.27 31.51 -6.82
C ARG A 355 1.51 30.78 -5.49
N GLY A 356 2.54 29.95 -5.38
CA GLY A 356 2.82 29.20 -4.16
C GLY A 356 4.14 28.44 -4.24
N VAL A 357 4.43 27.66 -3.21
CA VAL A 357 5.67 26.87 -3.12
C VAL A 357 5.40 25.44 -3.63
N TRP A 358 6.16 24.97 -4.64
CA TRP A 358 5.99 23.64 -5.27
C TRP A 358 4.63 23.40 -5.97
N THR A 359 4.19 24.37 -6.75
CA THR A 359 2.98 24.34 -7.58
C THR A 359 2.98 23.21 -8.62
N ALA A 360 1.79 22.75 -9.04
CA ALA A 360 1.64 21.76 -10.12
C ALA A 360 2.32 22.23 -11.42
N GLU A 361 2.24 23.53 -11.70
CA GLU A 361 2.86 24.25 -12.80
C GLU A 361 4.39 24.18 -12.72
N ALA A 362 4.97 24.47 -11.55
CA ALA A 362 6.41 24.34 -11.35
C ALA A 362 6.87 22.89 -11.53
N ARG A 363 6.14 21.91 -10.98
CA ARG A 363 6.47 20.48 -11.12
C ARG A 363 6.40 20.02 -12.57
N LEU A 364 5.38 20.45 -13.32
CA LEU A 364 5.26 20.17 -14.75
C LEU A 364 6.46 20.76 -15.51
N LEU A 365 6.79 22.03 -15.28
CA LEU A 365 7.97 22.67 -15.89
C LEU A 365 9.26 21.91 -15.58
N TYR A 366 9.46 21.48 -14.32
CA TYR A 366 10.62 20.68 -13.94
C TYR A 366 10.65 19.30 -14.61
N ASP A 367 9.50 18.64 -14.77
CA ASP A 367 9.41 17.37 -15.49
C ASP A 367 9.80 17.56 -16.98
N LEU A 368 9.35 18.64 -17.63
CA LEU A 368 9.77 18.99 -18.99
C LEU A 368 11.28 19.32 -19.09
N GLN A 369 11.84 20.04 -18.11
CA GLN A 369 13.29 20.28 -18.08
C GLN A 369 14.08 18.99 -17.90
N LYS A 370 13.63 18.06 -17.06
CA LYS A 370 14.28 16.75 -16.88
C LYS A 370 14.29 15.95 -18.16
N ALA A 371 13.16 15.92 -18.89
CA ALA A 371 13.08 15.30 -20.21
C ALA A 371 14.15 15.85 -21.18
N CYS A 372 14.38 17.17 -21.21
CA CYS A 372 15.48 17.76 -22.00
C CYS A 372 16.86 17.32 -21.49
N VAL A 373 17.07 17.34 -20.17
CA VAL A 373 18.36 16.98 -19.56
C VAL A 373 18.72 15.52 -19.86
N ASP A 374 17.75 14.61 -19.80
CA ASP A 374 17.96 13.18 -20.10
C ASP A 374 18.27 12.93 -21.58
N ALA A 375 17.73 13.76 -22.48
CA ALA A 375 18.04 13.70 -23.91
C ALA A 375 19.45 14.26 -24.22
N GLU A 376 19.88 15.30 -23.51
CA GLU A 376 21.14 16.01 -23.76
C GLU A 376 22.35 15.34 -23.10
N ARG A 377 22.17 14.75 -21.92
CA ARG A 377 23.28 14.20 -21.13
C ARG A 377 23.43 12.70 -21.33
N GLU A 378 24.68 12.27 -21.37
CA GLU A 378 24.97 10.86 -21.19
C GLU A 378 24.74 10.49 -19.72
N LEU A 379 23.83 9.55 -19.48
CA LEU A 379 23.59 9.01 -18.15
C LEU A 379 24.70 8.03 -17.79
N PHE A 380 25.19 8.13 -16.56
CA PHE A 380 26.23 7.25 -16.05
C PHE A 380 25.81 6.65 -14.72
N THR A 381 26.21 5.41 -14.48
CA THR A 381 26.15 4.78 -13.16
C THR A 381 27.55 4.56 -12.60
N VAL A 382 27.65 4.56 -11.28
CA VAL A 382 28.86 4.24 -10.51
C VAL A 382 28.62 2.88 -9.87
N ASP A 383 29.11 1.80 -10.48
CA ASP A 383 28.90 0.43 -9.97
C ASP A 383 30.17 -0.09 -9.29
N VAL A 384 30.34 0.31 -8.03
CA VAL A 384 31.47 -0.11 -7.19
C VAL A 384 31.45 -1.62 -6.95
N ALA A 385 30.27 -2.24 -6.84
CA ALA A 385 30.14 -3.67 -6.56
C ALA A 385 30.54 -4.53 -7.76
N GLU A 386 30.16 -4.13 -8.98
CA GLU A 386 30.62 -4.75 -10.22
C GLU A 386 32.12 -4.56 -10.42
N TRP A 387 32.64 -3.35 -10.14
CA TRP A 387 34.07 -3.09 -10.17
C TRP A 387 34.85 -4.01 -9.18
N ILE A 388 34.36 -4.16 -7.94
CA ILE A 388 34.95 -5.09 -6.96
C ILE A 388 34.86 -6.54 -7.48
N ARG A 389 33.69 -6.99 -7.97
CA ARG A 389 33.52 -8.35 -8.49
C ARG A 389 34.47 -8.66 -9.64
N ALA A 390 34.59 -7.74 -10.60
CA ALA A 390 35.47 -7.88 -11.76
C ALA A 390 36.95 -7.86 -11.34
N THR A 391 37.29 -7.02 -10.37
CA THR A 391 38.62 -6.95 -9.77
C THR A 391 39.00 -8.26 -9.08
N VAL A 392 38.10 -8.78 -8.24
CA VAL A 392 38.30 -10.04 -7.51
C VAL A 392 38.35 -11.21 -8.48
N SER A 393 37.51 -11.25 -9.51
CA SER A 393 37.53 -12.33 -10.51
C SER A 393 38.80 -12.28 -11.36
N ALA A 394 39.29 -11.10 -11.73
CA ALA A 394 40.56 -10.94 -12.44
C ALA A 394 41.76 -11.33 -11.55
N LEU A 395 41.75 -10.95 -10.26
CA LEU A 395 42.75 -11.38 -9.27
C LEU A 395 42.75 -12.90 -9.10
N LEU A 396 41.58 -13.51 -8.96
CA LEU A 396 41.42 -14.96 -8.86
C LEU A 396 41.86 -15.64 -10.16
N ALA A 397 41.52 -15.12 -11.33
CA ALA A 397 41.96 -15.66 -12.62
C ALA A 397 43.47 -15.54 -12.81
N ALA A 398 44.11 -14.46 -12.33
CA ALA A 398 45.55 -14.33 -12.32
C ALA A 398 46.21 -15.33 -11.35
N LEU A 399 45.67 -15.46 -10.12
CA LEU A 399 46.09 -16.47 -9.14
C LEU A 399 45.95 -17.89 -9.68
N PHE A 400 44.80 -18.21 -10.28
CA PHE A 400 44.54 -19.50 -10.90
C PHE A 400 45.36 -19.71 -12.17
N GLY A 401 45.63 -18.67 -12.97
CA GLY A 401 46.50 -18.73 -14.14
C GLY A 401 47.94 -19.06 -13.76
N ILE A 402 48.43 -18.46 -12.66
CA ILE A 402 49.72 -18.80 -12.04
C ILE A 402 49.71 -20.26 -11.54
N LEU A 403 48.60 -20.73 -10.97
CA LEU A 403 48.42 -22.12 -10.51
C LEU A 403 48.18 -23.13 -11.64
N ARG A 404 47.83 -22.70 -12.86
CA ARG A 404 47.38 -23.57 -13.97
C ARG A 404 48.38 -23.64 -15.14
N HIS A 405 49.62 -23.17 -14.97
CA HIS A 405 50.71 -23.65 -15.82
C HIS A 405 50.80 -25.19 -15.72
N PRO A 406 50.93 -25.90 -16.85
CA PRO A 406 50.37 -27.25 -17.00
C PRO A 406 51.05 -28.27 -16.08
N VAL A 407 50.20 -29.08 -15.47
CA VAL A 407 50.43 -30.25 -14.61
C VAL A 407 51.16 -31.37 -15.36
N SER A 408 52.38 -31.11 -15.83
CA SER A 408 53.25 -32.14 -16.40
C SER A 408 54.68 -31.98 -15.89
N THR A 409 54.85 -32.08 -14.57
CA THR A 409 55.98 -32.75 -13.90
C THR A 409 55.90 -32.47 -12.40
N ALA A 410 55.19 -33.31 -11.66
CA ALA A 410 55.23 -33.31 -10.18
C ALA A 410 56.66 -33.49 -9.60
N ARG A 411 57.64 -33.93 -10.42
CA ARG A 411 59.07 -33.97 -10.07
C ARG A 411 59.78 -32.60 -10.08
N ARG A 412 59.22 -31.57 -10.71
CA ARG A 412 59.83 -30.22 -10.76
C ARG A 412 59.37 -29.29 -9.62
N CYS A 413 58.24 -29.55 -8.95
CA CYS A 413 57.77 -28.76 -7.81
C CYS A 413 58.71 -28.84 -6.58
N ALA A 414 59.40 -29.96 -6.37
CA ALA A 414 60.41 -30.08 -5.32
C ALA A 414 61.66 -29.24 -5.64
N SER A 415 62.02 -29.11 -6.92
CA SER A 415 63.14 -28.26 -7.35
C SER A 415 62.80 -26.77 -7.41
N THR A 416 61.54 -26.39 -7.65
CA THR A 416 61.13 -24.98 -7.65
C THR A 416 61.05 -24.42 -6.24
N LEU A 417 60.51 -25.13 -5.24
CA LEU A 417 60.61 -24.68 -3.83
C LEU A 417 62.08 -24.50 -3.37
N GLY A 418 62.98 -25.38 -3.83
CA GLY A 418 64.43 -25.22 -3.63
C GLY A 418 65.05 -24.04 -4.41
N GLN A 419 64.54 -23.71 -5.60
CA GLN A 419 64.94 -22.53 -6.37
C GLN A 419 64.40 -21.22 -5.80
N TRP A 420 63.16 -21.18 -5.31
CA TRP A 420 62.58 -20.03 -4.61
C TRP A 420 63.35 -19.77 -3.30
N GLY A 421 63.73 -20.83 -2.57
CA GLY A 421 64.63 -20.73 -1.42
C GLY A 421 66.02 -20.20 -1.78
N LYS A 422 66.61 -20.65 -2.91
CA LYS A 422 67.90 -20.12 -3.40
C LYS A 422 67.80 -18.68 -3.91
N LEU A 423 66.74 -18.29 -4.61
CA LEU A 423 66.54 -16.92 -5.12
C LEU A 423 66.28 -15.91 -4.00
N LEU A 424 65.53 -16.30 -2.96
CA LEU A 424 65.36 -15.50 -1.74
C LEU A 424 66.68 -15.22 -1.02
N LEU A 425 67.63 -16.17 -1.09
CA LEU A 425 68.91 -16.08 -0.40
C LEU A 425 70.05 -15.48 -1.26
N THR A 426 69.95 -15.45 -2.60
CA THR A 426 71.07 -15.06 -3.48
C THR A 426 70.83 -13.82 -4.34
N GLN A 427 69.59 -13.51 -4.78
CA GLN A 427 69.30 -12.33 -5.62
C GLN A 427 67.89 -11.76 -5.38
N PRO A 428 67.66 -11.01 -4.29
CA PRO A 428 66.34 -10.47 -3.94
C PRO A 428 65.76 -9.48 -4.97
N GLY A 429 66.60 -8.88 -5.83
CA GLY A 429 66.16 -7.91 -6.84
C GLY A 429 65.37 -8.50 -8.02
N GLU A 430 65.63 -9.75 -8.41
CA GLU A 430 64.93 -10.44 -9.51
C GLU A 430 63.50 -10.87 -9.08
N LEU A 431 63.37 -11.32 -7.84
CA LEU A 431 62.10 -11.69 -7.22
C LEU A 431 61.20 -10.46 -7.04
N GLY A 432 61.79 -9.31 -6.66
CA GLY A 432 61.11 -8.02 -6.63
C GLY A 432 60.61 -7.55 -8.01
N LYS A 433 61.35 -7.83 -9.09
CA LYS A 433 60.92 -7.50 -10.47
C LYS A 433 59.74 -8.36 -10.92
N GLN A 434 59.73 -9.66 -10.63
CA GLN A 434 58.63 -10.55 -11.02
C GLN A 434 57.35 -10.25 -10.22
N ILE A 435 57.47 -9.98 -8.92
CA ILE A 435 56.35 -9.51 -8.10
C ILE A 435 55.87 -8.15 -8.60
N GLY A 436 56.78 -7.22 -8.91
CA GLY A 436 56.46 -5.93 -9.50
C GLY A 436 55.72 -6.03 -10.85
N SER A 437 56.09 -6.97 -11.72
CA SER A 437 55.37 -7.18 -12.99
C SER A 437 53.99 -7.79 -12.79
N ALA A 438 53.83 -8.72 -11.83
CA ALA A 438 52.53 -9.31 -11.50
C ALA A 438 51.58 -8.27 -10.87
N ILE A 439 52.10 -7.41 -9.98
CA ILE A 439 51.35 -6.28 -9.40
C ILE A 439 51.00 -5.25 -10.49
N SER A 440 51.92 -4.95 -11.41
CA SER A 440 51.64 -4.03 -12.53
C SER A 440 50.58 -4.59 -13.48
N ALA A 441 50.60 -5.89 -13.77
CA ALA A 441 49.57 -6.56 -14.57
C ALA A 441 48.22 -6.59 -13.84
N ALA A 442 48.20 -6.86 -12.53
CA ALA A 442 47.00 -6.79 -11.71
C ALA A 442 46.45 -5.35 -11.61
N ALA A 443 47.32 -4.35 -11.48
CA ALA A 443 46.96 -2.93 -11.50
C ALA A 443 46.36 -2.51 -12.85
N LYS A 444 46.94 -2.95 -13.98
CA LYS A 444 46.35 -2.73 -15.31
C LYS A 444 44.96 -3.36 -15.47
N LEU A 445 44.72 -4.53 -14.87
CA LEU A 445 43.39 -5.17 -14.84
C LEU A 445 42.39 -4.45 -13.93
N LEU A 446 42.85 -3.93 -12.78
CA LEU A 446 42.08 -3.10 -11.84
C LEU A 446 41.53 -1.81 -12.50
N PHE A 447 42.29 -1.22 -13.42
CA PHE A 447 41.90 0.00 -14.15
C PHE A 447 41.25 -0.27 -15.53
N ALA A 448 41.11 -1.53 -15.95
CA ALA A 448 40.48 -1.87 -17.22
C ALA A 448 38.95 -1.71 -17.19
N HIS A 449 38.33 -1.72 -16.01
CA HIS A 449 36.90 -1.51 -15.82
C HIS A 449 36.63 -0.12 -15.26
N PRO A 450 36.05 0.82 -16.05
CA PRO A 450 35.76 2.15 -15.55
C PRO A 450 34.64 2.08 -14.50
N VAL A 451 34.89 2.64 -13.32
CA VAL A 451 33.90 2.74 -12.22
C VAL A 451 32.64 3.50 -12.69
N LYS A 452 32.82 4.47 -13.59
CA LYS A 452 31.76 5.23 -14.24
C LYS A 452 31.44 4.60 -15.60
N ARG A 453 30.23 4.04 -15.74
CA ARG A 453 29.77 3.37 -16.97
C ARG A 453 28.57 4.10 -17.59
N PRO A 454 28.55 4.33 -18.91
CA PRO A 454 27.41 4.93 -19.58
C PRO A 454 26.20 3.98 -19.61
N LEU A 455 24.99 4.54 -19.45
CA LEU A 455 23.71 3.84 -19.55
C LEU A 455 22.95 4.31 -20.80
N PRO A 456 23.29 3.79 -21.99
CA PRO A 456 22.77 4.31 -23.25
C PRO A 456 21.27 4.06 -23.44
N ASN A 457 20.70 3.08 -22.73
CA ASN A 457 19.30 2.68 -22.87
C ASN A 457 18.36 3.46 -21.93
N GLN A 458 18.87 4.22 -20.96
CA GLN A 458 18.00 4.93 -20.01
C GLN A 458 17.45 6.26 -20.55
N ARG A 459 18.11 6.89 -21.51
CA ARG A 459 17.77 8.26 -21.97
C ARG A 459 16.32 8.38 -22.42
N ASP A 460 15.92 7.58 -23.41
CA ASP A 460 14.56 7.61 -23.97
C ASP A 460 13.51 7.15 -22.94
N VAL A 461 13.89 6.23 -22.05
CA VAL A 461 13.01 5.67 -21.02
C VAL A 461 12.70 6.69 -19.93
N LEU A 462 13.71 7.40 -19.41
CA LEU A 462 13.52 8.47 -18.44
C LEU A 462 12.78 9.66 -19.04
N MET A 463 13.11 10.03 -20.29
CA MET A 463 12.37 11.05 -21.02
C MET A 463 10.88 10.70 -21.14
N CYS A 464 10.55 9.46 -21.53
CA CYS A 464 9.16 8.96 -21.58
C CYS A 464 8.46 9.10 -20.21
N LYS A 465 9.13 8.67 -19.13
CA LYS A 465 8.63 8.76 -17.76
C LYS A 465 8.35 10.20 -17.34
N HIS A 466 9.25 11.14 -17.65
CA HIS A 466 9.08 12.55 -17.30
C HIS A 466 7.96 13.22 -18.11
N LEU A 467 7.82 12.90 -19.40
CA LEU A 467 6.71 13.40 -20.22
C LEU A 467 5.35 12.87 -19.74
N ARG A 468 5.25 11.57 -19.40
CA ARG A 468 4.03 11.00 -18.78
C ARG A 468 3.73 11.61 -17.42
N SER A 469 4.76 11.94 -16.62
CA SER A 469 4.59 12.69 -15.37
C SER A 469 4.03 14.08 -15.64
N ALA A 470 4.56 14.80 -16.64
CA ALA A 470 4.05 16.11 -17.04
C ALA A 470 2.59 16.03 -17.55
N ALA A 471 2.26 15.04 -18.36
CA ALA A 471 0.90 14.81 -18.87
C ALA A 471 -0.11 14.59 -17.72
N ARG A 472 0.22 13.74 -16.74
CA ARG A 472 -0.64 13.50 -15.57
C ARG A 472 -0.87 14.75 -14.73
N ARG A 473 0.12 15.66 -14.67
CA ARG A 473 0.01 16.91 -13.91
C ARG A 473 -0.84 17.98 -14.60
N LEU A 474 -1.12 17.81 -15.89
CA LEU A 474 -1.80 18.82 -16.71
C LEU A 474 -3.23 19.12 -16.25
N ALA A 475 -3.92 18.11 -15.69
CA ALA A 475 -5.25 18.28 -15.10
C ALA A 475 -5.25 19.19 -13.87
N ALA A 476 -4.15 19.22 -13.12
CA ALA A 476 -4.02 20.00 -11.88
C ALA A 476 -3.44 21.41 -12.07
N VAL A 477 -3.26 21.84 -13.33
CA VAL A 477 -2.64 23.10 -13.71
C VAL A 477 -3.69 24.19 -13.99
N HIS A 478 -3.46 25.38 -13.43
CA HIS A 478 -4.26 26.58 -13.65
C HIS A 478 -3.80 27.27 -14.93
N LEU A 479 -4.39 26.87 -16.07
CA LEU A 479 -4.17 27.52 -17.36
C LEU A 479 -5.52 27.77 -18.04
N PRO A 480 -5.61 28.81 -18.90
CA PRO A 480 -6.74 28.97 -19.80
C PRO A 480 -6.96 27.69 -20.65
N PRO A 481 -8.22 27.33 -20.97
CA PRO A 481 -8.53 26.09 -21.71
C PRO A 481 -7.72 25.94 -23.00
N SER A 482 -7.55 27.03 -23.76
CA SER A 482 -6.76 27.05 -25.01
C SER A 482 -5.31 26.63 -24.80
N TYR A 483 -4.62 27.20 -23.81
CA TYR A 483 -3.23 26.83 -23.49
C TYR A 483 -3.12 25.44 -22.88
N ARG A 484 -4.11 25.02 -22.08
CA ARG A 484 -4.14 23.67 -21.51
C ARG A 484 -4.28 22.61 -22.60
N GLU A 485 -5.21 22.79 -23.54
CA GLU A 485 -5.39 21.91 -24.69
C GLU A 485 -4.15 21.88 -25.60
N GLN A 486 -3.57 23.05 -25.85
CA GLN A 486 -2.33 23.15 -26.62
C GLN A 486 -1.18 22.38 -25.94
N LEU A 487 -0.98 22.57 -24.64
CA LEU A 487 0.03 21.86 -23.86
C LEU A 487 -0.25 20.35 -23.82
N ALA A 488 -1.53 19.94 -23.73
CA ALA A 488 -1.93 18.54 -23.76
C ALA A 488 -1.57 17.87 -25.09
N ARG A 489 -1.86 18.53 -26.22
CA ARG A 489 -1.47 18.04 -27.55
C ARG A 489 0.04 17.94 -27.69
N LEU A 490 0.78 19.00 -27.34
CA LEU A 490 2.24 19.04 -27.45
C LEU A 490 2.93 17.97 -26.59
N ILE A 491 2.50 17.78 -25.33
CA ILE A 491 3.05 16.74 -24.46
C ILE A 491 2.60 15.35 -24.91
N GLY A 492 1.37 15.19 -25.39
CA GLY A 492 0.83 13.93 -25.92
C GLY A 492 1.60 13.45 -27.16
N ASP A 493 1.82 14.34 -28.13
CA ASP A 493 2.61 14.08 -29.33
C ASP A 493 4.05 13.73 -28.95
N GLY A 494 4.66 14.49 -28.03
CA GLY A 494 6.00 14.23 -27.53
C GLY A 494 6.12 12.88 -26.82
N THR A 495 5.14 12.53 -25.98
CA THR A 495 5.09 11.24 -25.27
C THR A 495 4.99 10.10 -26.26
N THR A 496 4.09 10.21 -27.25
CA THR A 496 3.88 9.19 -28.29
C THR A 496 5.15 8.99 -29.13
N ALA A 497 5.80 10.09 -29.54
CA ALA A 497 7.04 10.02 -30.32
C ALA A 497 8.21 9.37 -29.54
N VAL A 498 8.33 9.69 -28.25
CA VAL A 498 9.36 9.07 -27.39
C VAL A 498 9.04 7.59 -27.12
N GLU A 499 7.79 7.25 -26.84
CA GLU A 499 7.35 5.88 -26.65
C GLU A 499 7.60 5.03 -27.90
N GLN A 500 7.32 5.57 -29.09
CA GLN A 500 7.60 4.90 -30.35
C GLN A 500 9.11 4.66 -30.54
N ARG A 501 9.97 5.61 -30.16
CA ARG A 501 11.44 5.41 -30.16
C ARG A 501 11.87 4.30 -29.20
N VAL A 502 11.32 4.27 -27.98
CA VAL A 502 11.55 3.20 -26.98
C VAL A 502 11.15 1.85 -27.57
N ARG A 503 9.96 1.74 -28.18
CA ARG A 503 9.48 0.49 -28.80
C ARG A 503 10.36 0.07 -29.98
N GLN A 504 10.66 0.96 -30.92
CA GLN A 504 11.52 0.68 -32.07
C GLN A 504 12.92 0.20 -31.67
N ARG A 505 13.47 0.75 -30.58
CA ARG A 505 14.79 0.39 -30.07
C ARG A 505 14.79 -0.94 -29.31
N PHE A 506 13.83 -1.17 -28.41
CA PHE A 506 13.86 -2.32 -27.50
C PHE A 506 13.11 -3.55 -28.01
N ALA A 507 12.10 -3.41 -28.87
CA ALA A 507 11.38 -4.54 -29.45
C ALA A 507 12.32 -5.57 -30.12
N PRO A 508 13.22 -5.19 -31.05
CA PRO A 508 14.09 -6.18 -31.69
C PRO A 508 15.07 -6.83 -30.71
N LEU A 509 15.52 -6.09 -29.69
CA LEU A 509 16.41 -6.61 -28.65
C LEU A 509 15.71 -7.66 -27.76
N ILE A 510 14.46 -7.39 -27.34
CA ILE A 510 13.66 -8.32 -26.55
C ILE A 510 13.35 -9.58 -27.38
N VAL A 511 12.88 -9.41 -28.63
CA VAL A 511 12.59 -10.53 -29.54
C VAL A 511 13.82 -11.41 -29.71
N ALA A 512 14.98 -10.82 -30.06
CA ALA A 512 16.22 -11.56 -30.25
C ALA A 512 16.62 -12.35 -28.99
N VAL A 513 16.50 -11.77 -27.80
CA VAL A 513 16.82 -12.46 -26.56
C VAL A 513 15.85 -13.61 -26.28
N LEU A 514 14.55 -13.41 -26.45
CA LEU A 514 13.55 -14.48 -26.23
C LEU A 514 13.76 -15.64 -27.20
N GLU A 515 14.07 -15.36 -28.47
CA GLU A 515 14.38 -16.39 -29.46
C GLU A 515 15.73 -17.09 -29.22
N GLU A 516 16.75 -16.35 -28.73
CA GLU A 516 18.07 -16.86 -28.35
C GLU A 516 17.96 -17.88 -27.21
N VAL A 517 17.12 -17.60 -26.21
CA VAL A 517 16.93 -18.51 -25.07
C VAL A 517 16.01 -19.70 -25.35
N GLY A 518 15.42 -19.75 -26.56
CA GLY A 518 14.58 -20.85 -27.02
C GLY A 518 13.07 -20.67 -26.84
N LEU A 519 12.59 -19.47 -26.51
CA LEU A 519 11.16 -19.14 -26.49
C LEU A 519 10.70 -18.78 -27.91
N ARG A 520 10.56 -19.80 -28.77
CA ARG A 520 10.18 -19.62 -30.17
C ARG A 520 8.74 -20.09 -30.40
N PRO A 521 7.87 -19.26 -31.01
CA PRO A 521 6.50 -19.66 -31.31
C PRO A 521 6.46 -20.71 -32.42
N GLN A 522 5.72 -21.79 -32.22
CA GLN A 522 5.61 -22.90 -33.19
C GLN A 522 4.34 -22.84 -34.04
N ASN A 523 3.31 -22.14 -33.57
CA ASN A 523 2.01 -22.04 -34.24
C ASN A 523 1.48 -20.59 -34.20
N VAL A 524 0.38 -20.33 -34.93
CA VAL A 524 -0.21 -18.99 -35.02
C VAL A 524 -0.65 -18.46 -33.63
N PRO A 525 -1.35 -19.23 -32.77
CA PRO A 525 -1.66 -18.79 -31.41
C PRO A 525 -0.43 -18.42 -30.58
N GLU A 526 0.63 -19.22 -30.63
CA GLU A 526 1.88 -18.94 -29.92
C GLU A 526 2.59 -17.71 -30.47
N ARG A 527 2.48 -17.42 -31.78
CA ARG A 527 3.03 -16.19 -32.38
C ARG A 527 2.31 -14.95 -31.86
N VAL A 528 0.98 -15.01 -31.73
CA VAL A 528 0.18 -13.94 -31.11
C VAL A 528 0.56 -13.78 -29.63
N ALA A 529 0.67 -14.88 -28.88
CA ALA A 529 1.11 -14.86 -27.49
C ALA A 529 2.52 -14.27 -27.33
N PHE A 530 3.46 -14.64 -28.21
CA PHE A 530 4.82 -14.12 -28.24
C PHE A 530 4.84 -12.60 -28.47
N ASN A 531 4.12 -12.11 -29.49
CA ASN A 531 4.01 -10.68 -29.75
C ASN A 531 3.39 -9.94 -28.57
N LYS A 532 2.37 -10.51 -27.94
CA LYS A 532 1.74 -9.94 -26.75
C LYS A 532 2.68 -9.87 -25.56
N ILE A 533 3.53 -10.89 -25.35
CA ILE A 533 4.59 -10.84 -24.32
C ILE A 533 5.52 -9.67 -24.60
N VAL A 534 6.01 -9.52 -25.84
CA VAL A 534 6.92 -8.42 -26.20
C VAL A 534 6.28 -7.07 -25.94
N GLU A 535 5.04 -6.85 -26.39
CA GLU A 535 4.31 -5.60 -26.15
C GLU A 535 4.10 -5.33 -24.66
N GLN A 536 3.71 -6.34 -23.86
CA GLN A 536 3.57 -6.18 -22.41
C GLN A 536 4.87 -5.78 -21.73
N LEU A 537 6.02 -6.34 -22.15
CA LEU A 537 7.32 -5.95 -21.60
C LEU A 537 7.71 -4.52 -22.02
N LEU A 538 7.40 -4.12 -23.25
CA LEU A 538 7.61 -2.75 -23.73
C LEU A 538 6.71 -1.75 -22.99
N ASP A 539 5.46 -2.11 -22.70
CA ASP A 539 4.56 -1.31 -21.88
C ASP A 539 5.18 -1.09 -20.48
N GLN A 540 5.66 -2.16 -19.83
CA GLN A 540 6.33 -2.01 -18.52
C GLN A 540 7.55 -1.08 -18.58
N ILE A 541 8.34 -1.13 -19.67
CA ILE A 541 9.48 -0.23 -19.87
C ILE A 541 9.00 1.22 -20.04
N ALA A 542 7.99 1.47 -20.88
CA ALA A 542 7.47 2.81 -21.16
C ALA A 542 6.77 3.44 -19.94
N GLU A 543 6.07 2.63 -19.14
CA GLU A 543 5.29 3.09 -17.98
C GLU A 543 6.12 3.25 -16.72
N ARG A 544 6.88 2.20 -16.35
CA ARG A 544 7.59 2.14 -15.06
C ARG A 544 9.04 2.58 -15.18
N GLY A 545 9.60 2.53 -16.39
CA GLY A 545 10.98 2.87 -16.68
C GLY A 545 12.00 1.76 -16.39
N PHE A 546 11.54 0.57 -15.99
CA PHE A 546 12.40 -0.57 -15.73
C PHE A 546 11.66 -1.91 -15.90
N LEU A 547 12.42 -2.97 -16.14
CA LEU A 547 11.92 -4.33 -16.26
C LEU A 547 12.60 -5.25 -15.23
N THR A 548 11.88 -6.23 -14.69
CA THR A 548 12.40 -7.20 -13.71
C THR A 548 12.08 -8.64 -14.15
N ILE A 549 12.69 -9.62 -13.47
CA ILE A 549 12.34 -11.03 -13.68
C ILE A 549 10.87 -11.34 -13.37
N GLY A 550 10.27 -10.61 -12.43
CA GLY A 550 8.85 -10.74 -12.10
C GLY A 550 7.97 -10.38 -13.29
N HIS A 551 8.19 -9.21 -13.89
CA HIS A 551 7.46 -8.77 -15.08
C HIS A 551 7.62 -9.76 -16.25
N LEU A 552 8.83 -10.28 -16.47
CA LEU A 552 9.09 -11.29 -17.50
C LEU A 552 8.30 -12.58 -17.25
N ARG A 553 8.35 -13.10 -16.02
CA ARG A 553 7.64 -14.32 -15.63
C ARG A 553 6.13 -14.14 -15.74
N ASP A 554 5.62 -13.01 -15.29
CA ASP A 554 4.18 -12.74 -15.27
C ASP A 554 3.65 -12.56 -16.70
N ALA A 555 4.37 -11.87 -17.58
CA ALA A 555 4.03 -11.78 -19.01
C ALA A 555 4.02 -13.17 -19.67
N ILE A 556 5.00 -14.03 -19.39
CA ILE A 556 4.99 -15.41 -19.91
C ILE A 556 3.83 -16.22 -19.32
N SER A 557 3.50 -16.06 -18.04
CA SER A 557 2.43 -16.79 -17.37
C SER A 557 1.03 -16.42 -17.88
N GLN A 558 0.81 -15.13 -18.16
CA GLN A 558 -0.47 -14.61 -18.66
C GLN A 558 -0.75 -14.97 -20.12
N ASN A 559 0.27 -15.40 -20.86
CA ASN A 559 0.18 -15.68 -22.28
C ASN A 559 0.48 -17.18 -22.51
N ASN A 560 -0.31 -17.85 -23.34
CA ASN A 560 -0.20 -19.31 -23.56
C ASN A 560 1.03 -19.72 -24.43
N LEU A 561 2.21 -19.16 -24.17
CA LEU A 561 3.46 -19.56 -24.81
C LEU A 561 4.08 -20.74 -24.04
N LYS A 562 4.17 -21.90 -24.69
CA LYS A 562 4.75 -23.09 -24.06
C LYS A 562 6.27 -22.96 -23.93
N MET A 563 6.79 -23.27 -22.75
CA MET A 563 8.23 -23.34 -22.52
C MET A 563 8.78 -24.74 -22.87
N PRO A 564 9.99 -24.84 -23.45
CA PRO A 564 10.62 -26.13 -23.69
C PRO A 564 11.02 -26.84 -22.39
N ASP A 565 10.94 -28.17 -22.39
CA ASP A 565 11.45 -29.02 -21.30
C ASP A 565 12.96 -28.84 -21.09
N LEU A 566 13.43 -28.97 -19.86
CA LEU A 566 14.86 -28.96 -19.52
C LEU A 566 15.51 -30.28 -19.98
N ALA A 567 16.52 -30.22 -20.85
CA ALA A 567 17.08 -31.40 -21.52
C ALA A 567 18.28 -32.07 -20.80
N GLY A 568 18.61 -31.67 -19.56
CA GLY A 568 19.60 -32.37 -18.73
C GLY A 568 20.24 -31.55 -17.61
N LEU A 569 21.25 -32.13 -16.94
CA LEU A 569 22.05 -31.48 -15.87
C LEU A 569 22.69 -30.14 -16.28
N PRO A 570 23.23 -29.97 -17.51
CA PRO A 570 23.79 -28.68 -17.94
C PRO A 570 22.73 -27.57 -18.00
N ASP A 571 21.50 -27.92 -18.36
CA ASP A 571 20.38 -26.97 -18.42
C ASP A 571 19.89 -26.58 -17.03
N LEU A 572 19.95 -27.51 -16.06
CA LEU A 572 19.63 -27.26 -14.66
C LEU A 572 20.62 -26.27 -14.01
N LEU A 573 21.91 -26.39 -14.35
CA LEU A 573 22.98 -25.50 -13.85
C LEU A 573 22.90 -24.10 -14.48
N ARG A 574 22.64 -24.01 -15.80
CA ARG A 574 22.45 -22.74 -16.52
C ARG A 574 21.14 -22.05 -16.16
N GLY A 575 20.13 -22.80 -15.71
CA GLY A 575 18.78 -22.33 -15.45
C GLY A 575 17.84 -22.51 -16.65
N ASP A 576 16.54 -22.39 -16.36
CA ASP A 576 15.47 -22.39 -17.36
C ASP A 576 15.52 -21.19 -18.30
N GLN A 577 14.63 -21.15 -19.29
CA GLN A 577 14.59 -20.11 -20.30
C GLN A 577 14.33 -18.73 -19.67
N ILE A 578 13.57 -18.65 -18.57
CA ILE A 578 13.34 -17.41 -17.81
C ILE A 578 14.63 -16.94 -17.14
N LEU A 579 15.39 -17.82 -16.49
CA LEU A 579 16.68 -17.47 -15.88
C LEU A 579 17.72 -17.06 -16.91
N ARG A 580 17.74 -17.72 -18.08
CA ARG A 580 18.63 -17.34 -19.20
C ARG A 580 18.25 -15.97 -19.75
N ALA A 581 16.96 -15.74 -20.00
CA ALA A 581 16.45 -14.45 -20.44
C ALA A 581 16.77 -13.35 -19.42
N ASN A 582 16.58 -13.61 -18.13
CA ASN A 582 16.94 -12.67 -17.06
C ASN A 582 18.43 -12.27 -17.09
N ASN A 583 19.33 -13.22 -17.35
CA ASN A 583 20.75 -12.92 -17.45
C ASN A 583 21.09 -12.15 -18.73
N ARG A 584 20.46 -12.50 -19.86
CA ARG A 584 20.75 -11.88 -21.15
C ARG A 584 20.13 -10.49 -21.27
N LEU A 585 18.89 -10.29 -20.84
CA LEU A 585 18.21 -8.98 -20.77
C LEU A 585 18.96 -8.01 -19.87
N ALA A 586 19.55 -8.47 -18.76
CA ALA A 586 20.38 -7.62 -17.90
C ALA A 586 21.61 -7.03 -18.62
N VAL A 587 22.11 -7.70 -19.66
CA VAL A 587 23.23 -7.22 -20.47
C VAL A 587 22.74 -6.37 -21.63
N VAL A 588 21.74 -6.85 -22.37
CA VAL A 588 21.25 -6.19 -23.60
C VAL A 588 20.47 -4.91 -23.29
N LEU A 589 19.67 -4.92 -22.23
CA LEU A 589 18.85 -3.80 -21.77
C LEU A 589 19.47 -3.12 -20.54
N ASP A 590 20.77 -2.90 -20.59
CA ASP A 590 21.52 -2.31 -19.48
C ASP A 590 20.90 -1.01 -18.97
N GLY A 591 20.78 -0.87 -17.64
CA GLY A 591 20.11 0.25 -16.98
C GLY A 591 18.58 0.24 -17.02
N VAL A 592 17.95 -0.52 -17.93
CA VAL A 592 16.49 -0.66 -18.02
C VAL A 592 16.04 -1.97 -17.37
N TYR A 593 16.75 -3.07 -17.60
CA TYR A 593 16.47 -4.35 -16.97
C TYR A 593 17.25 -4.52 -15.66
N ARG A 594 16.51 -4.71 -14.56
CA ARG A 594 17.06 -5.03 -13.26
C ARG A 594 17.17 -6.54 -13.11
N ARG A 595 18.40 -7.02 -12.99
CA ARG A 595 18.67 -8.45 -12.82
C ARG A 595 18.01 -8.97 -11.55
N GLY A 596 17.25 -10.06 -11.67
CA GLY A 596 16.59 -10.68 -10.53
C GLY A 596 17.55 -11.03 -9.40
N GLU A 597 17.11 -10.78 -8.17
CA GLU A 597 17.87 -11.03 -6.95
C GLU A 597 18.19 -12.52 -6.77
N PHE A 598 19.11 -12.84 -5.86
CA PHE A 598 19.55 -14.23 -5.70
C PHE A 598 18.40 -15.17 -5.29
N TYR A 599 17.54 -14.76 -4.36
CA TYR A 599 16.44 -15.61 -3.88
C TYR A 599 15.37 -15.82 -4.96
N LEU A 600 15.00 -14.79 -5.73
CA LEU A 600 14.09 -14.94 -6.88
C LEU A 600 14.63 -15.94 -7.90
N ARG A 601 15.93 -15.88 -8.18
CA ARG A 601 16.58 -16.84 -9.08
C ARG A 601 16.61 -18.25 -8.52
N TRP A 602 16.81 -18.40 -7.21
CA TRP A 602 16.76 -19.71 -6.53
C TRP A 602 15.35 -20.30 -6.53
N MET A 603 14.33 -19.51 -6.21
CA MET A 603 12.92 -19.95 -6.27
C MET A 603 12.53 -20.35 -7.68
N GLN A 604 12.89 -19.56 -8.70
CA GLN A 604 12.65 -19.90 -10.09
C GLN A 604 13.36 -21.21 -10.48
N ARG A 605 14.61 -21.40 -10.03
CA ARG A 605 15.35 -22.64 -10.27
C ARG A 605 14.66 -23.84 -9.64
N LEU A 606 14.21 -23.75 -8.39
CA LEU A 606 13.46 -24.82 -7.72
C LEU A 606 12.17 -25.16 -8.47
N SER A 607 11.39 -24.14 -8.86
CA SER A 607 10.18 -24.31 -9.69
C SER A 607 10.50 -24.97 -11.02
N SER A 608 11.59 -24.59 -11.68
CA SER A 608 12.01 -25.20 -12.95
C SER A 608 12.36 -26.68 -12.82
N VAL A 609 12.88 -27.13 -11.66
CA VAL A 609 13.11 -28.55 -11.40
C VAL A 609 11.77 -29.29 -11.29
N ALA A 610 10.84 -28.74 -10.51
CA ALA A 610 9.53 -29.34 -10.27
C ALA A 610 8.67 -29.41 -11.55
N PHE A 611 8.70 -28.38 -12.41
CA PHE A 611 7.80 -28.28 -13.57
C PHE A 611 8.48 -28.48 -14.93
N GLY A 612 9.78 -28.21 -15.04
CA GLY A 612 10.54 -28.26 -16.30
C GLY A 612 11.19 -29.62 -16.58
N THR A 613 11.25 -30.53 -15.61
CA THR A 613 11.79 -31.89 -15.81
C THR A 613 10.66 -32.94 -15.83
N ARG A 614 10.84 -34.03 -16.58
CA ARG A 614 9.86 -35.13 -16.62
C ARG A 614 9.67 -35.80 -15.26
N LEU A 615 10.77 -36.03 -14.54
CA LEU A 615 10.74 -36.61 -13.19
C LEU A 615 10.14 -35.66 -12.17
N GLY A 616 10.49 -34.37 -12.22
CA GLY A 616 9.90 -33.35 -11.37
C GLY A 616 8.38 -33.27 -11.56
N ARG A 617 7.91 -33.18 -12.82
CA ARG A 617 6.46 -33.15 -13.10
C ARG A 617 5.76 -34.40 -12.62
N ALA A 618 6.38 -35.57 -12.81
CA ALA A 618 5.83 -36.82 -12.29
C ALA A 618 5.76 -36.78 -10.76
N ALA A 619 6.82 -36.39 -10.07
CA ALA A 619 6.84 -36.25 -8.62
C ALA A 619 5.79 -35.24 -8.14
N THR A 620 5.64 -34.09 -8.80
CA THR A 620 4.64 -33.08 -8.44
C THR A 620 3.22 -33.59 -8.65
N ARG A 621 2.93 -34.22 -9.80
CA ARG A 621 1.60 -34.71 -10.17
C ARG A 621 1.15 -35.93 -9.35
N TRP A 622 2.06 -36.85 -9.07
CA TRP A 622 1.75 -38.13 -8.42
C TRP A 622 2.04 -38.14 -6.90
N VAL A 623 2.90 -37.24 -6.41
CA VAL A 623 3.28 -37.21 -4.98
C VAL A 623 2.96 -35.86 -4.33
N ALA A 624 3.51 -34.75 -4.82
CA ALA A 624 3.41 -33.47 -4.12
C ALA A 624 1.98 -32.93 -4.07
N ILE A 625 1.25 -32.93 -5.19
CA ILE A 625 -0.14 -32.46 -5.23
C ILE A 625 -1.05 -33.37 -4.38
N PRO A 626 -1.05 -34.70 -4.53
CA PRO A 626 -1.95 -35.56 -3.77
C PRO A 626 -1.65 -35.58 -2.27
N PHE A 627 -0.42 -35.89 -1.86
CA PHE A 627 -0.08 -36.07 -0.45
C PHE A 627 0.28 -34.75 0.23
N GLY A 628 1.03 -33.87 -0.44
CA GLY A 628 1.34 -32.54 0.08
C GLY A 628 0.10 -31.65 0.16
N GLY A 629 -0.75 -31.69 -0.86
CA GLY A 629 -2.06 -31.03 -0.83
C GLY A 629 -2.96 -31.57 0.29
N SER A 630 -3.01 -32.89 0.47
CA SER A 630 -3.77 -33.50 1.57
C SER A 630 -3.25 -33.11 2.95
N PHE A 631 -1.93 -33.04 3.13
CA PHE A 631 -1.33 -32.54 4.36
C PHE A 631 -1.71 -31.09 4.63
N LEU A 632 -1.61 -30.22 3.62
CA LEU A 632 -2.00 -28.81 3.74
C LEU A 632 -3.47 -28.66 4.10
N VAL A 633 -4.37 -29.41 3.45
CA VAL A 633 -5.81 -29.40 3.75
C VAL A 633 -6.09 -29.86 5.18
N LEU A 634 -5.46 -30.95 5.63
CA LEU A 634 -5.65 -31.45 7.00
C LEU A 634 -5.13 -30.46 8.05
N LYS A 635 -3.94 -29.87 7.81
CA LYS A 635 -3.41 -28.84 8.70
C LYS A 635 -4.24 -27.58 8.70
N PHE A 636 -4.76 -27.18 7.55
CA PHE A 636 -5.67 -26.07 7.44
C PHE A 636 -6.94 -26.33 8.26
N LEU A 637 -7.57 -27.51 8.11
CA LEU A 637 -8.76 -27.89 8.87
C LEU A 637 -8.49 -27.90 10.38
N GLU A 638 -7.35 -28.44 10.81
CA GLU A 638 -6.92 -28.42 12.22
C GLU A 638 -6.85 -26.98 12.76
N HIS A 639 -6.15 -26.08 12.08
CA HIS A 639 -6.02 -24.68 12.53
C HIS A 639 -7.36 -23.91 12.48
N THR A 640 -8.22 -24.20 11.50
CA THR A 640 -9.56 -23.59 11.47
C THR A 640 -10.44 -24.10 12.60
N ALA A 641 -10.35 -25.37 12.98
CA ALA A 641 -11.14 -25.94 14.07
C ALA A 641 -10.73 -25.36 15.43
N GLU A 642 -9.43 -25.10 15.62
CA GLU A 642 -8.89 -24.41 16.81
C GLU A 642 -9.45 -22.99 17.00
N TRP A 643 -9.85 -22.32 15.92
CA TRP A 643 -10.43 -20.98 15.98
C TRP A 643 -11.88 -20.99 16.47
N PHE A 644 -12.65 -22.06 16.20
CA PHE A 644 -14.08 -22.13 16.50
C PHE A 644 -14.43 -22.85 17.82
N TRP A 645 -13.58 -23.74 18.33
CA TRP A 645 -13.84 -24.52 19.55
C TRP A 645 -12.81 -24.28 20.64
N GLU A 646 -13.23 -24.24 21.92
CA GLU A 646 -12.31 -24.16 23.06
C GLU A 646 -11.25 -25.27 23.00
N LYS A 647 -9.99 -24.92 23.31
CA LYS A 647 -8.76 -25.75 23.18
C LYS A 647 -8.83 -27.19 23.70
N LYS A 648 -9.83 -27.57 24.49
CA LYS A 648 -10.00 -28.93 25.04
C LYS A 648 -10.86 -29.86 24.18
N ALA A 649 -11.63 -29.35 23.21
CA ALA A 649 -12.56 -30.14 22.40
C ALA A 649 -12.11 -30.32 20.93
N VAL A 650 -10.97 -29.73 20.54
CA VAL A 650 -10.47 -29.78 19.17
C VAL A 650 -10.04 -31.21 18.82
N LEU A 651 -10.45 -31.68 17.64
CA LEU A 651 -9.92 -32.87 16.98
C LEU A 651 -8.41 -32.66 16.70
N HIS A 652 -7.57 -32.76 17.72
CA HIS A 652 -6.15 -32.98 17.47
C HIS A 652 -6.03 -34.34 16.83
N VAL A 653 -5.81 -34.34 15.52
CA VAL A 653 -5.39 -35.53 14.81
C VAL A 653 -4.08 -35.93 15.47
N SER A 654 -4.12 -36.99 16.29
CA SER A 654 -2.95 -37.42 17.04
C SER A 654 -1.76 -37.52 16.09
N SER A 655 -0.55 -37.19 16.56
CA SER A 655 0.67 -37.25 15.73
C SER A 655 0.87 -38.60 15.04
N ARG A 656 0.27 -39.67 15.59
CA ARG A 656 0.22 -41.03 15.02
C ARG A 656 -0.85 -41.22 13.93
N ALA A 657 -1.97 -40.52 14.00
CA ALA A 657 -3.06 -40.60 13.03
C ALA A 657 -2.85 -39.69 11.81
N LEU A 658 -2.05 -38.62 11.95
CA LEU A 658 -1.81 -37.66 10.87
C LEU A 658 -1.22 -38.30 9.61
N PRO A 659 -0.18 -39.16 9.66
CA PRO A 659 0.36 -39.79 8.46
C PRO A 659 -0.65 -40.70 7.76
N VAL A 660 -1.49 -41.41 8.53
CA VAL A 660 -2.53 -42.30 8.01
C VAL A 660 -3.64 -41.48 7.33
N ALA A 661 -4.08 -40.39 7.95
CA ALA A 661 -5.06 -39.48 7.37
C ALA A 661 -4.53 -38.83 6.08
N VAL A 662 -3.27 -38.38 6.08
CA VAL A 662 -2.60 -37.83 4.88
C VAL A 662 -2.51 -38.89 3.77
N LEU A 663 -2.22 -40.14 4.11
CA LEU A 663 -2.13 -41.22 3.14
C LEU A 663 -3.50 -41.56 2.53
N LEU A 664 -4.54 -41.69 3.35
CA LEU A 664 -5.90 -41.98 2.88
C LEU A 664 -6.47 -40.84 2.04
N LEU A 665 -6.36 -39.59 2.53
CA LEU A 665 -6.78 -38.42 1.77
C LEU A 665 -5.93 -38.23 0.52
N GLY A 666 -4.63 -38.48 0.62
CA GLY A 666 -3.69 -38.44 -0.51
C GLY A 666 -4.05 -39.42 -1.62
N LEU A 667 -4.41 -40.66 -1.27
CA LEU A 667 -4.90 -41.66 -2.23
C LEU A 667 -6.22 -41.23 -2.88
N LEU A 668 -7.13 -40.62 -2.12
CA LEU A 668 -8.38 -40.07 -2.66
C LEU A 668 -8.10 -38.96 -3.68
N VAL A 669 -7.26 -37.98 -3.32
CA VAL A 669 -6.87 -36.85 -4.19
C VAL A 669 -6.12 -37.36 -5.43
N LEU A 670 -5.23 -38.33 -5.26
CA LEU A 670 -4.51 -39.00 -6.35
C LEU A 670 -5.51 -39.60 -7.36
N GLY A 671 -6.52 -40.32 -6.85
CA GLY A 671 -7.63 -40.87 -7.61
C GLY A 671 -8.38 -39.79 -8.41
N LEU A 672 -8.77 -38.70 -7.74
CA LEU A 672 -9.56 -37.61 -8.33
C LEU A 672 -8.81 -36.84 -9.43
N VAL A 673 -7.52 -36.56 -9.21
CA VAL A 673 -6.69 -35.77 -10.12
C VAL A 673 -6.27 -36.59 -11.35
N ASN A 674 -5.84 -37.83 -11.15
CA ASN A 674 -5.18 -38.61 -12.20
C ASN A 674 -6.11 -39.58 -12.94
N PHE A 675 -7.25 -39.98 -12.35
CA PHE A 675 -8.11 -41.02 -12.92
C PHE A 675 -9.53 -40.50 -13.21
N PRO A 676 -9.88 -40.27 -14.50
CA PRO A 676 -11.21 -39.80 -14.88
C PRO A 676 -12.35 -40.77 -14.51
N ALA A 677 -12.08 -42.08 -14.53
CA ALA A 677 -13.05 -43.10 -14.14
C ALA A 677 -13.36 -43.03 -12.63
N PHE A 678 -12.35 -42.86 -11.79
CA PHE A 678 -12.51 -42.69 -10.35
C PHE A 678 -13.31 -41.41 -10.03
N ARG A 679 -12.98 -40.29 -10.69
CA ARG A 679 -13.74 -39.03 -10.52
C ARG A 679 -15.21 -39.18 -10.86
N ARG A 680 -15.55 -39.90 -11.94
CA ARG A 680 -16.95 -40.22 -12.28
C ARG A 680 -17.60 -41.10 -11.22
N GLY A 681 -16.91 -42.15 -10.75
CA GLY A 681 -17.40 -43.03 -9.70
C GLY A 681 -17.68 -42.32 -8.37
N VAL A 682 -16.76 -41.46 -7.92
CA VAL A 682 -16.96 -40.62 -6.72
C VAL A 682 -18.14 -39.69 -6.89
N TRP A 683 -18.29 -39.05 -8.04
CA TRP A 683 -19.42 -38.16 -8.32
C TRP A 683 -20.76 -38.91 -8.28
N GLU A 684 -20.82 -40.10 -8.87
CA GLU A 684 -22.01 -40.95 -8.79
C GLU A 684 -22.28 -41.42 -7.36
N ALA A 685 -21.25 -41.82 -6.61
CA ALA A 685 -21.40 -42.20 -5.20
C ALA A 685 -21.95 -41.05 -4.34
N ILE A 686 -21.46 -39.82 -4.54
CA ILE A 686 -21.97 -38.62 -3.85
C ILE A 686 -23.44 -38.38 -4.20
N LYS A 687 -23.82 -38.45 -5.48
CA LYS A 687 -25.23 -38.32 -5.89
C LYS A 687 -26.12 -39.36 -5.22
N HIS A 688 -25.69 -40.63 -5.20
CA HIS A 688 -26.45 -41.71 -4.57
C HIS A 688 -26.53 -41.52 -3.05
N ALA A 689 -25.44 -41.12 -2.40
CA ALA A 689 -25.43 -40.81 -0.98
C ALA A 689 -26.38 -39.65 -0.64
N CYS A 690 -26.37 -38.56 -1.42
CA CYS A 690 -27.31 -37.45 -1.25
C CYS A 690 -28.76 -37.87 -1.50
N TYR A 691 -29.01 -38.69 -2.52
CA TYR A 691 -30.34 -39.24 -2.80
C TYR A 691 -30.85 -40.08 -1.63
N TRP A 692 -30.04 -41.01 -1.12
CA TRP A 692 -30.42 -41.85 0.01
C TRP A 692 -30.52 -41.08 1.33
N ALA A 693 -29.62 -40.13 1.58
CA ALA A 693 -29.69 -39.26 2.75
C ALA A 693 -31.01 -38.49 2.74
N ARG A 694 -31.42 -37.92 1.60
CA ARG A 694 -32.73 -37.28 1.46
C ARG A 694 -33.87 -38.28 1.68
N LYS A 695 -33.79 -39.44 1.05
CA LYS A 695 -34.83 -40.49 1.13
C LYS A 695 -34.99 -41.12 2.50
N LEU A 696 -33.95 -41.12 3.34
CA LEU A 696 -33.98 -41.69 4.68
C LEU A 696 -34.20 -40.63 5.76
N LEU A 697 -33.64 -39.42 5.60
CA LEU A 697 -33.65 -38.39 6.64
C LEU A 697 -34.66 -37.28 6.40
N VAL A 698 -35.21 -37.13 5.19
CA VAL A 698 -36.12 -36.02 4.85
C VAL A 698 -37.48 -36.55 4.42
N ASP A 699 -37.50 -37.43 3.43
CA ASP A 699 -38.73 -37.94 2.82
C ASP A 699 -39.62 -38.73 3.82
N PRO A 700 -39.10 -39.57 4.73
CA PRO A 700 -39.94 -40.34 5.66
C PRO A 700 -40.63 -39.44 6.69
N TRP A 701 -39.99 -38.36 7.12
CA TRP A 701 -40.64 -37.36 7.98
C TRP A 701 -41.73 -36.62 7.21
N GLY A 702 -41.47 -36.25 5.96
CA GLY A 702 -42.47 -35.65 5.08
C GLY A 702 -43.69 -36.55 4.85
N GLU A 703 -43.49 -37.85 4.68
CA GLU A 703 -44.55 -38.86 4.52
C GLU A 703 -45.28 -39.15 5.83
N LEU A 704 -44.57 -39.25 6.95
CA LEU A 704 -45.15 -39.45 8.29
C LEU A 704 -46.08 -38.28 8.66
N PHE A 705 -45.65 -37.03 8.45
CA PHE A 705 -46.47 -35.84 8.72
C PHE A 705 -47.68 -35.71 7.79
N ARG A 706 -47.65 -36.33 6.60
CA ARG A 706 -48.78 -36.37 5.65
C ARG A 706 -49.66 -37.62 5.80
N SER A 707 -49.30 -38.57 6.68
CA SER A 707 -50.04 -39.81 6.84
C SER A 707 -51.42 -39.57 7.48
N ALA A 708 -52.42 -40.34 7.01
CA ALA A 708 -53.80 -40.28 7.51
C ALA A 708 -53.95 -40.36 9.04
N PRO A 709 -53.22 -41.22 9.79
CA PRO A 709 -53.32 -41.24 11.25
C PRO A 709 -52.76 -39.96 11.91
N VAL A 710 -51.67 -39.39 11.40
CA VAL A 710 -51.10 -38.14 11.94
C VAL A 710 -52.02 -36.96 11.64
N GLN A 711 -52.61 -36.90 10.44
CA GLN A 711 -53.61 -35.89 10.10
C GLN A 711 -54.91 -36.07 10.90
N TRP A 712 -55.36 -37.30 11.13
CA TRP A 712 -56.53 -37.59 11.96
C TRP A 712 -56.31 -37.17 13.43
N ILE A 713 -55.11 -37.47 13.98
CA ILE A 713 -54.69 -37.01 15.31
C ILE A 713 -54.55 -35.47 15.36
N SER A 714 -54.07 -34.83 14.29
CA SER A 714 -53.91 -33.37 14.28
C SER A 714 -55.23 -32.60 14.14
N HIS A 715 -56.27 -33.21 13.55
CA HIS A 715 -57.59 -32.58 13.36
C HIS A 715 -58.59 -32.93 14.47
N ASN A 716 -58.37 -34.00 15.25
CA ASN A 716 -59.24 -34.36 16.35
C ASN A 716 -59.07 -33.40 17.54
N ARG A 717 -60.16 -32.75 17.96
CA ARG A 717 -60.18 -31.78 19.07
C ARG A 717 -59.60 -32.35 20.37
N PHE A 718 -59.86 -33.63 20.66
CA PHE A 718 -59.33 -34.29 21.86
C PHE A 718 -57.80 -34.43 21.81
N SER A 719 -57.25 -34.80 20.66
CA SER A 719 -55.81 -34.97 20.46
C SER A 719 -55.06 -33.64 20.49
N ILE A 720 -55.65 -32.55 20.00
CA ILE A 720 -55.09 -31.19 20.12
C ILE A 720 -55.02 -30.78 21.60
N ILE A 721 -56.08 -31.04 22.37
CA ILE A 721 -56.11 -30.75 23.81
C ILE A 721 -55.07 -31.60 24.55
N LEU A 722 -54.98 -32.89 24.25
CA LEU A 722 -54.00 -33.80 24.85
C LEU A 722 -52.55 -33.39 24.54
N TRP A 723 -52.27 -33.02 23.29
CA TRP A 723 -50.95 -32.54 22.89
C TRP A 723 -50.58 -31.23 23.58
N ARG A 724 -51.54 -30.30 23.67
CA ARG A 724 -51.35 -28.96 24.25
C ARG A 724 -51.22 -28.97 25.78
N PHE A 725 -52.01 -29.78 26.48
CA PHE A 725 -52.09 -29.78 27.95
C PHE A 725 -51.44 -30.98 28.61
N LEU A 726 -50.97 -31.98 27.87
CA LEU A 726 -50.30 -33.13 28.47
C LEU A 726 -48.92 -33.34 27.84
N ILE A 727 -48.86 -33.62 26.53
CA ILE A 727 -47.62 -34.11 25.90
C ILE A 727 -46.56 -33.02 25.75
N LYS A 728 -46.90 -31.83 25.24
CA LYS A 728 -45.94 -30.75 25.05
C LYS A 728 -45.37 -30.25 26.41
N PRO A 729 -46.20 -30.03 27.44
CA PRO A 729 -45.69 -29.69 28.77
C PRO A 729 -44.86 -30.82 29.39
N THR A 730 -45.23 -32.11 29.25
CA THR A 730 -44.46 -33.21 29.85
C THR A 730 -43.08 -33.32 29.23
N VAL A 731 -42.95 -33.17 27.91
CA VAL A 731 -41.65 -33.21 27.22
C VAL A 731 -40.75 -32.07 27.71
N LEU A 732 -41.30 -30.84 27.84
CA LEU A 732 -40.53 -29.71 28.32
C LEU A 732 -40.14 -29.88 29.80
N THR A 733 -41.07 -30.37 30.63
CA THR A 733 -40.78 -30.69 32.03
C THR A 733 -39.74 -31.79 32.16
N ALA A 734 -39.78 -32.82 31.31
CA ALA A 734 -38.77 -33.87 31.29
C ALA A 734 -37.40 -33.33 30.87
N ALA A 735 -37.33 -32.42 29.90
CA ALA A 735 -36.09 -31.76 29.49
C ALA A 735 -35.51 -30.89 30.62
N VAL A 736 -36.35 -30.08 31.28
CA VAL A 736 -35.95 -29.28 32.45
C VAL A 736 -35.48 -30.19 33.59
N TRP A 737 -36.20 -31.29 33.83
CA TRP A 737 -35.85 -32.28 34.83
C TRP A 737 -34.52 -32.97 34.51
N TRP A 738 -34.23 -33.28 33.25
CA TRP A 738 -32.96 -33.86 32.84
C TRP A 738 -31.78 -32.91 33.10
N ILE A 739 -31.96 -31.62 32.83
CA ILE A 739 -30.96 -30.57 33.11
C ILE A 739 -30.75 -30.40 34.63
N VAL A 740 -31.83 -30.42 35.42
CA VAL A 740 -31.78 -30.26 36.88
C VAL A 740 -31.23 -31.52 37.56
N ALA A 741 -31.59 -32.71 37.09
CA ALA A 741 -31.07 -33.99 37.59
C ALA A 741 -29.55 -34.12 37.37
N GLY A 742 -29.02 -33.53 36.29
CA GLY A 742 -27.58 -33.42 36.06
C GLY A 742 -26.81 -32.59 37.10
N LYS A 743 -27.52 -31.84 37.98
CA LYS A 743 -26.94 -31.01 39.05
C LYS A 743 -27.04 -31.64 40.46
N GLY A 744 -27.47 -32.90 40.59
CA GLY A 744 -27.30 -33.69 41.82
C GLY A 744 -28.33 -33.49 42.96
N ILE A 745 -29.49 -32.87 42.69
CA ILE A 745 -30.54 -32.68 43.72
C ILE A 745 -31.37 -33.97 43.85
N SER A 746 -31.07 -34.79 44.87
CA SER A 746 -31.64 -36.14 45.04
C SER A 746 -32.36 -36.31 46.39
N HIS A 747 -33.67 -36.00 46.43
CA HIS A 747 -34.58 -36.51 47.47
C HIS A 747 -35.91 -36.96 46.84
N TRP A 748 -36.12 -38.28 46.75
CA TRP A 748 -37.20 -38.88 45.96
C TRP A 748 -38.63 -38.55 46.46
N ARG A 749 -38.81 -38.23 47.75
CA ARG A 749 -40.12 -37.89 48.35
C ARG A 749 -40.55 -36.44 48.09
N THR A 750 -39.62 -35.52 47.87
CA THR A 750 -39.90 -34.13 47.44
C THR A 750 -39.84 -33.98 45.92
N ALA A 751 -39.09 -34.84 45.23
CA ALA A 751 -38.89 -34.84 43.79
C ALA A 751 -40.19 -34.98 42.99
N THR A 752 -41.09 -35.89 43.38
CA THR A 752 -42.38 -36.09 42.69
C THR A 752 -43.29 -34.87 42.83
N GLY A 753 -43.39 -34.30 44.03
CA GLY A 753 -44.14 -33.07 44.27
C GLY A 753 -43.59 -31.88 43.46
N THR A 754 -42.26 -31.71 43.43
CA THR A 754 -41.63 -30.65 42.64
C THR A 754 -41.75 -30.87 41.14
N ALA A 755 -41.73 -32.12 40.66
CA ALA A 755 -41.90 -32.45 39.25
C ALA A 755 -43.34 -32.17 38.80
N VAL A 756 -44.34 -32.52 39.62
CA VAL A 756 -45.75 -32.21 39.35
C VAL A 756 -45.99 -30.70 39.41
N ALA A 757 -45.43 -29.99 40.39
CA ALA A 757 -45.52 -28.53 40.45
C ALA A 757 -44.83 -27.84 39.26
N THR A 758 -43.67 -28.33 38.84
CA THR A 758 -42.93 -27.83 37.67
C THR A 758 -43.72 -28.12 36.39
N PHE A 759 -44.31 -29.31 36.27
CA PHE A 759 -45.20 -29.65 35.16
C PHE A 759 -46.39 -28.70 35.10
N LEU A 760 -47.09 -28.48 36.21
CA LEU A 760 -48.23 -27.58 36.27
C LEU A 760 -47.84 -26.12 35.97
N ALA A 761 -46.70 -25.66 36.48
CA ALA A 761 -46.18 -24.32 36.20
C ALA A 761 -45.84 -24.14 34.72
N ILE A 762 -45.14 -25.10 34.12
CA ILE A 762 -44.83 -25.12 32.68
C ILE A 762 -46.12 -25.22 31.86
N ASN A 763 -47.07 -26.05 32.27
CA ASN A 763 -48.36 -26.19 31.60
C ASN A 763 -49.13 -24.87 31.57
N LEU A 764 -49.21 -24.20 32.72
CA LEU A 764 -49.86 -22.90 32.86
C LEU A 764 -49.13 -21.85 32.02
N LEU A 765 -47.80 -21.82 32.06
CA LEU A 765 -46.98 -20.90 31.27
C LEU A 765 -47.23 -21.11 29.77
N LEU A 766 -47.05 -22.32 29.25
CA LEU A 766 -47.18 -22.63 27.82
C LEU A 766 -48.61 -22.42 27.29
N ASN A 767 -49.64 -22.58 28.13
CA ASN A 767 -51.04 -22.44 27.74
C ASN A 767 -51.66 -21.06 28.05
N SER A 768 -50.95 -20.22 28.79
CA SER A 768 -51.32 -18.81 28.99
C SER A 768 -51.31 -18.04 27.66
N ARG A 769 -51.98 -16.87 27.63
CA ARG A 769 -51.97 -15.99 26.46
C ARG A 769 -50.54 -15.49 26.15
N THR A 770 -49.78 -15.16 27.18
CA THR A 770 -48.41 -14.64 27.08
C THR A 770 -47.41 -15.71 26.64
N GLY A 771 -47.52 -16.94 27.15
CA GLY A 771 -46.62 -18.03 26.75
C GLY A 771 -46.85 -18.51 25.31
N ARG A 772 -48.09 -18.46 24.80
CA ARG A 772 -48.36 -18.74 23.38
C ARG A 772 -47.79 -17.67 22.46
N ALA A 773 -47.97 -16.39 22.81
CA ALA A 773 -47.35 -15.29 22.06
C ALA A 773 -45.82 -15.40 22.07
N LEU A 774 -45.21 -15.75 23.20
CA LEU A 774 -43.77 -15.96 23.30
C LEU A 774 -43.28 -17.11 22.40
N GLN A 775 -44.04 -18.22 22.33
CA GLN A 775 -43.70 -19.36 21.47
C GLN A 775 -43.74 -19.01 19.98
N GLU A 776 -44.77 -18.28 19.55
CA GLU A 776 -44.89 -17.81 18.17
C GLU A 776 -43.74 -16.86 17.82
N THR A 777 -43.44 -15.89 18.68
CA THR A 777 -42.30 -14.98 18.49
C THR A 777 -40.95 -15.70 18.47
N LEU A 778 -40.74 -16.71 19.32
CA LEU A 778 -39.50 -17.50 19.35
C LEU A 778 -39.34 -18.35 18.09
N LEU A 779 -40.40 -19.01 17.63
CA LEU A 779 -40.36 -19.84 16.42
C LEU A 779 -40.13 -18.98 15.18
N ASP A 780 -40.83 -17.85 15.07
CA ASP A 780 -40.61 -16.89 13.99
C ASP A 780 -39.20 -16.31 14.04
N TRP A 781 -38.69 -15.98 15.23
CA TRP A 781 -37.32 -15.50 15.38
C TRP A 781 -36.28 -16.54 14.97
N ILE A 782 -36.42 -17.82 15.35
CA ILE A 782 -35.50 -18.90 14.96
C ILE A 782 -35.50 -19.12 13.44
N VAL A 783 -36.69 -19.23 12.83
CA VAL A 783 -36.82 -19.46 11.39
C VAL A 783 -36.27 -18.27 10.60
N GLN A 784 -36.61 -17.04 11.00
CA GLN A 784 -36.11 -15.84 10.33
C GLN A 784 -34.62 -15.64 10.53
N THR A 785 -34.06 -16.01 11.69
CA THR A 785 -32.62 -15.97 11.96
C THR A 785 -31.89 -17.00 11.11
N TRP A 786 -32.41 -18.22 10.99
CA TRP A 786 -31.83 -19.24 10.10
C TRP A 786 -31.85 -18.81 8.62
N LEU A 787 -32.97 -18.25 8.15
CA LEU A 787 -33.09 -17.76 6.78
C LEU A 787 -32.23 -16.52 6.51
N ARG A 788 -32.08 -15.59 7.48
CA ARG A 788 -31.24 -14.38 7.33
C ARG A 788 -29.75 -14.67 7.46
N TYR A 789 -29.35 -15.54 8.37
CA TYR A 789 -27.95 -15.68 8.77
C TYR A 789 -27.32 -17.00 8.37
N GLY A 790 -28.08 -18.08 8.11
CA GLY A 790 -27.51 -19.39 7.78
C GLY A 790 -26.62 -19.36 6.54
N TRP A 791 -27.02 -18.65 5.49
CA TRP A 791 -26.20 -18.47 4.28
C TRP A 791 -25.04 -17.50 4.50
N ARG A 792 -25.22 -16.48 5.34
CA ARG A 792 -24.17 -15.51 5.70
C ARG A 792 -23.08 -16.12 6.57
N LEU A 793 -23.41 -17.09 7.41
CA LEU A 793 -22.47 -17.78 8.27
C LEU A 793 -21.58 -18.74 7.46
N LEU A 794 -22.19 -19.42 6.48
CA LEU A 794 -21.49 -20.29 5.53
C LEU A 794 -20.60 -19.47 4.58
N LEU A 795 -21.11 -18.34 4.07
CA LEU A 795 -20.34 -17.40 3.27
C LEU A 795 -19.26 -16.69 4.09
N GLY A 796 -19.55 -16.34 5.34
CA GLY A 796 -18.60 -15.73 6.28
C GLY A 796 -17.43 -16.67 6.57
N LEU A 797 -17.69 -17.97 6.77
CA LEU A 797 -16.65 -18.98 6.94
C LEU A 797 -15.79 -19.14 5.67
N LEU A 798 -16.41 -19.13 4.49
CA LEU A 798 -15.67 -19.12 3.22
C LEU A 798 -14.81 -17.86 3.07
N LEU A 799 -15.35 -16.69 3.39
CA LEU A 799 -14.63 -15.42 3.35
C LEU A 799 -13.48 -15.40 4.36
N SER A 800 -13.66 -15.94 5.56
CA SER A 800 -12.57 -16.10 6.54
C SER A 800 -11.43 -16.97 6.01
N VAL A 801 -11.73 -18.01 5.22
CA VAL A 801 -10.69 -18.80 4.52
C VAL A 801 -9.95 -17.93 3.50
N VAL A 802 -10.69 -17.16 2.69
CA VAL A 802 -10.11 -16.26 1.70
C VAL A 802 -9.22 -15.20 2.37
N ASP A 803 -9.68 -14.63 3.49
CA ASP A 803 -8.95 -13.61 4.25
C ASP A 803 -7.70 -14.17 4.92
N LEU A 804 -7.73 -15.41 5.41
CA LEU A 804 -6.55 -16.11 5.92
C LEU A 804 -5.51 -16.31 4.81
N PHE A 805 -5.92 -16.77 3.62
CA PHE A 805 -5.03 -16.91 2.47
C PHE A 805 -4.47 -15.56 2.03
N ARG A 806 -5.30 -14.51 2.00
CA ARG A 806 -4.88 -13.14 1.70
C ARG A 806 -3.83 -12.65 2.69
N GLY A 807 -4.05 -12.83 3.99
CA GLY A 807 -3.11 -12.43 5.03
C GLY A 807 -1.77 -13.18 4.97
N LEU A 808 -1.79 -14.45 4.59
CA LEU A 808 -0.58 -15.24 4.37
C LEU A 808 0.19 -14.78 3.13
N LEU A 809 -0.53 -14.48 2.05
CA LEU A 809 0.06 -13.97 0.80
C LEU A 809 0.68 -12.58 1.01
N GLU A 810 -0.02 -11.70 1.72
CA GLU A 810 0.52 -10.39 2.14
C GLU A 810 1.76 -10.52 3.03
N HIS A 811 1.81 -11.48 3.96
CA HIS A 811 3.01 -11.72 4.77
C HIS A 811 4.20 -12.16 3.92
N ILE A 812 3.97 -13.06 2.96
CA ILE A 812 5.01 -13.49 2.02
C ILE A 812 5.48 -12.31 1.18
N GLU A 813 4.55 -11.51 0.64
CA GLU A 813 4.89 -10.31 -0.13
C GLU A 813 5.69 -9.29 0.70
N ARG A 814 5.29 -9.03 1.96
CA ARG A 814 6.03 -8.16 2.87
C ARG A 814 7.42 -8.70 3.18
N LEU A 815 7.57 -10.01 3.35
CA LEU A 815 8.87 -10.64 3.58
C LEU A 815 9.77 -10.52 2.35
N LEU A 816 9.22 -10.80 1.15
CA LEU A 816 9.94 -10.61 -0.12
C LEU A 816 10.35 -9.15 -0.31
N TYR A 817 9.44 -8.20 -0.02
CA TYR A 817 9.72 -6.77 -0.09
C TYR A 817 10.79 -6.33 0.91
N ALA A 818 10.73 -6.80 2.16
CA ALA A 818 11.74 -6.49 3.18
C ALA A 818 13.13 -7.03 2.80
N VAL A 819 13.18 -8.20 2.15
CA VAL A 819 14.43 -8.76 1.62
C VAL A 819 14.95 -7.94 0.44
N ASP A 820 14.09 -7.52 -0.51
CA ASP A 820 14.45 -6.62 -1.63
C ASP A 820 14.94 -5.26 -1.11
N GLU A 821 14.26 -4.68 -0.12
CA GLU A 821 14.67 -3.42 0.51
C GLU A 821 16.03 -3.55 1.21
N TRP A 822 16.25 -4.60 2.00
CA TRP A 822 17.53 -4.86 2.66
C TRP A 822 18.70 -5.06 1.68
N LEU A 823 18.44 -5.71 0.54
CA LEU A 823 19.44 -5.91 -0.51
C LEU A 823 19.74 -4.61 -1.27
N ARG A 824 18.72 -3.77 -1.52
CA ARG A 824 18.90 -2.45 -2.16
C ARG A 824 19.73 -1.48 -1.31
N PHE A 825 19.60 -1.50 0.01
CA PHE A 825 20.45 -0.68 0.89
C PHE A 825 21.94 -1.08 0.88
N ARG A 826 22.30 -2.28 0.37
CA ARG A 826 23.72 -2.66 0.17
C ARG A 826 24.28 -2.25 -1.19
N SER A 827 23.44 -1.96 -2.17
CA SER A 827 23.84 -1.32 -3.42
C SER A 827 23.65 0.19 -3.26
N GLY A 828 24.67 0.87 -2.73
CA GLY A 828 24.60 2.29 -2.37
C GLY A 828 24.01 3.17 -3.47
N GLU A 829 22.79 3.66 -3.23
CA GLU A 829 22.32 4.97 -3.67
C GLU A 829 22.54 5.98 -2.55
#